data_AF-A0A8H6JJX6-F1
#
_entry.id   AF-A0A8H6JJX6-F1
#
_cell.length_a   1.000
_cell.length_b   1.000
_cell.length_c   1.000
_cell.angle_alpha   90.00
_cell.angle_beta   90.00
_cell.angle_gamma   90.00
#
_symmetry.space_group_name_H-M   'P 1'
#
loop_
_entity.id
_entity.type
_entity.pdbx_description
1 polymer ?
#
loop_
_entity_poly.entity_id
_entity_poly.type
_entity_poly.pdbx_seq_one_letter_code
_entity_poly.pdbx_strand_id
1 'polypeptide(L)'
;MKGFLRAFAAAALATASAAQDPPAGPGATPTTLLTSRLPAASAAPVDAGLPAVAPIRVRLNPANVRNLADSDYFTWTIPGSPAANTTVGNVTANDVVLSLSAAPADLSGNYYKYQYTRFLSSLGERVVNQGISTSTKDGTPLTLSIKGLAPGKHTLLTWHNAWDSMTETATLDISVNGESAHVGFKQSARVDNIWEAATSYVSFDVTSVEEEVKVVYTPSGADKRAFVNGFEIDAPEMADQISFPSPKHRDERVGIGSEKSVRASWRAPTSAEGVKYNIVLGTSPSDLKTVAEGVTETSATLPGLNAFDTFYWRVDVVSGNATYTGRVFMFRVAQLAFPGAEGWGRFARGGRGGKIVKVTSLEDTTDEGTLRYALTVAKGPRIVVFDVGGVITTTSRMSVNDQYVTVAGQTAPGKGIVIQGNPLGLTGASDIIFRHVRVRPGKVSGETVDGMGMQGSNHCIFDRCSVGWTIDEAFSSRSAWNISLQRSMISEPLNVAGHKNYPAGTAHGYSATIGGDVGSFHHNLLAHAEGRSWSMGGGVDDNAAFAGRLDIRNNVVYNFGNRVTDGGAKQVNFVGNYYKQGPASSHTYALRAQYEDNMPGMQQYHCAGNSMPGAFNQDSTQYPPGDGTSVKANIACWADVSFSPAPTYQKFFPEPFFESHVDTQPSTEAYKRVLSDSGASQPVRDLHDARIVNETLTGTAAYVGSVSGKKGLIDDPKDAGGLEDFPETKRSAGWDADGDGIADWWDGSTGGDGYTPIEGYLNFMADPHVFVAPSGTVEVDLAALALGFKEPAFTVAGGDKGVVSVKGSKATYAAKTDKGIDYFDVEIKDSEGSTWTRKVGVAIFEGAEEAR
;
A
#
# COMPACT_ATOMS: atom_id res chain seq x y z
N MET A 1 48.61 1.78 -40.08
CA MET A 1 48.61 0.37 -40.54
C MET A 1 47.56 -0.34 -39.68
N LYS A 2 46.31 -0.46 -40.12
CA LYS A 2 45.74 -1.39 -41.12
C LYS A 2 45.99 -2.87 -40.81
N GLY A 3 44.88 -3.60 -40.59
CA GLY A 3 44.78 -5.06 -40.68
C GLY A 3 45.05 -5.78 -39.37
N PHE A 4 44.37 -6.86 -38.99
CA PHE A 4 43.57 -7.81 -39.75
C PHE A 4 42.89 -8.76 -38.73
N LEU A 5 41.60 -9.10 -38.95
CA LEU A 5 40.83 -10.26 -38.46
C LEU A 5 40.68 -10.50 -36.93
N ARG A 6 39.47 -10.50 -36.32
CA ARG A 6 38.29 -11.38 -36.49
C ARG A 6 38.61 -12.88 -36.46
N ALA A 7 38.39 -13.54 -35.32
CA ALA A 7 37.49 -14.70 -35.16
C ALA A 7 37.49 -15.18 -33.70
N PHE A 8 36.31 -15.60 -33.21
CA PHE A 8 35.98 -16.19 -31.90
C PHE A 8 35.69 -15.25 -30.72
N ALA A 9 34.48 -14.68 -30.75
CA ALA A 9 33.64 -14.48 -29.55
C ALA A 9 32.18 -14.29 -30.00
N ALA A 10 31.50 -15.40 -30.29
CA ALA A 10 30.05 -15.46 -30.38
C ALA A 10 29.59 -16.53 -29.37
N ALA A 11 28.50 -16.22 -28.67
CA ALA A 11 27.85 -16.97 -27.60
C ALA A 11 28.42 -16.79 -26.18
N ALA A 12 28.02 -15.68 -25.52
CA ALA A 12 27.58 -15.66 -24.12
C ALA A 12 27.26 -14.22 -23.69
N LEU A 13 26.08 -13.68 -24.06
CA LEU A 13 25.43 -12.56 -23.37
C LEU A 13 24.07 -12.25 -24.01
N ALA A 14 23.02 -12.93 -23.52
CA ALA A 14 21.64 -12.44 -23.51
C ALA A 14 20.74 -13.49 -22.85
N THR A 15 20.34 -13.28 -21.59
CA THR A 15 18.99 -13.65 -21.08
C THR A 15 18.77 -12.98 -19.73
N ALA A 16 18.15 -11.80 -19.75
CA ALA A 16 17.28 -11.30 -18.66
C ALA A 16 16.51 -10.09 -19.18
N SER A 17 15.42 -10.32 -19.92
CA SER A 17 14.39 -9.29 -20.11
C SER A 17 13.05 -9.92 -20.47
N ALA A 18 12.02 -9.46 -19.76
CA ALA A 18 10.64 -9.32 -20.20
C ALA A 18 9.92 -10.59 -20.70
N ALA A 19 9.06 -11.16 -19.84
CA ALA A 19 7.90 -11.89 -20.32
C ALA A 19 6.86 -10.86 -20.82
N GLN A 20 6.88 -10.61 -22.13
CA GLN A 20 5.77 -10.00 -22.86
C GLN A 20 4.73 -11.09 -23.16
N ASP A 21 3.45 -10.76 -23.01
CA ASP A 21 2.34 -11.60 -23.49
C ASP A 21 2.45 -11.86 -25.01
N PRO A 22 2.16 -13.08 -25.50
CA PRO A 22 2.15 -13.36 -26.93
C PRO A 22 0.80 -12.99 -27.59
N PRO A 23 0.78 -12.71 -28.91
CA PRO A 23 -0.40 -12.26 -29.63
C PRO A 23 -1.41 -13.38 -29.88
N ALA A 24 -2.69 -13.02 -29.87
CA ALA A 24 -3.81 -13.90 -30.16
C ALA A 24 -3.81 -14.39 -31.63
N GLY A 25 -3.95 -15.71 -31.82
CA GLY A 25 -4.23 -16.38 -33.09
C GLY A 25 -5.37 -17.40 -32.92
N PRO A 26 -6.15 -17.70 -33.97
CA PRO A 26 -7.57 -18.00 -33.82
C PRO A 26 -7.90 -19.48 -33.63
N GLY A 27 -8.98 -19.72 -32.87
CA GLY A 27 -9.89 -20.85 -33.12
C GLY A 27 -9.66 -22.10 -32.27
N ALA A 28 -10.22 -22.10 -31.06
CA ALA A 28 -10.84 -23.30 -30.50
C ALA A 28 -12.04 -22.86 -29.65
N THR A 29 -13.21 -23.37 -30.02
CA THR A 29 -14.53 -23.05 -29.47
C THR A 29 -14.58 -23.31 -27.95
N PRO A 30 -14.98 -22.35 -27.10
CA PRO A 30 -15.15 -22.61 -25.68
C PRO A 30 -16.45 -23.38 -25.44
N THR A 31 -16.32 -24.54 -24.80
CA THR A 31 -17.47 -25.28 -24.28
C THR A 31 -18.16 -24.42 -23.22
N THR A 32 -19.41 -24.07 -23.50
CA THR A 32 -20.27 -23.26 -22.65
C THR A 32 -20.60 -24.03 -21.37
N LEU A 33 -20.26 -23.50 -20.20
CA LEU A 33 -20.90 -23.90 -18.95
C LEU A 33 -21.42 -22.67 -18.21
N LEU A 34 -22.74 -22.71 -18.02
CA LEU A 34 -23.57 -21.71 -17.37
C LEU A 34 -23.18 -21.50 -15.91
N THR A 35 -23.48 -20.28 -15.46
CA THR A 35 -23.52 -19.80 -14.09
C THR A 35 -24.21 -20.78 -13.13
N SER A 36 -23.47 -21.33 -12.16
CA SER A 36 -24.09 -21.84 -10.93
C SER A 36 -23.08 -21.89 -9.78
N ARG A 37 -23.57 -21.54 -8.58
CA ARG A 37 -22.92 -21.74 -7.28
C ARG A 37 -22.22 -23.11 -7.18
N LEU A 38 -21.12 -23.14 -6.42
CA LEU A 38 -20.32 -24.34 -6.13
C LEU A 38 -21.21 -25.57 -5.88
N PRO A 39 -21.03 -26.69 -6.61
CA PRO A 39 -21.88 -27.87 -6.51
C PRO A 39 -21.78 -28.56 -5.13
N ALA A 40 -22.85 -29.28 -4.76
CA ALA A 40 -22.95 -30.04 -3.53
C ALA A 40 -22.13 -31.36 -3.60
N ALA A 41 -21.62 -31.76 -2.44
CA ALA A 41 -20.64 -32.83 -2.25
C ALA A 41 -21.06 -34.20 -2.83
N SER A 42 -20.10 -34.87 -3.45
CA SER A 42 -20.12 -36.31 -3.68
C SER A 42 -18.94 -36.91 -2.91
N ALA A 43 -19.23 -37.78 -1.95
CA ALA A 43 -18.25 -38.44 -1.10
C ALA A 43 -17.96 -39.86 -1.60
N ALA A 44 -16.68 -40.22 -1.70
CA ALA A 44 -16.15 -41.55 -1.34
C ALA A 44 -14.61 -41.45 -1.23
N PRO A 45 -13.98 -41.98 -0.17
CA PRO A 45 -12.54 -41.90 0.04
C PRO A 45 -11.82 -43.02 -0.70
N VAL A 46 -10.64 -42.71 -1.25
CA VAL A 46 -9.63 -43.72 -1.61
C VAL A 46 -8.39 -43.40 -0.78
N ASP A 47 -8.01 -44.38 0.04
CA ASP A 47 -6.93 -44.35 1.01
C ASP A 47 -5.56 -44.34 0.34
N ALA A 48 -4.72 -43.38 0.75
CA ALA A 48 -3.27 -43.47 0.73
C ALA A 48 -2.69 -42.54 1.83
N GLY A 49 -2.83 -42.96 3.09
CA GLY A 49 -1.90 -42.75 4.21
C GLY A 49 -1.20 -41.40 4.40
N LEU A 50 -1.87 -40.47 5.08
CA LEU A 50 -1.40 -39.61 6.20
C LEU A 50 -2.69 -39.06 6.89
N PRO A 51 -2.68 -38.70 8.20
CA PRO A 51 -3.91 -38.38 8.94
C PRO A 51 -4.69 -37.20 8.36
N ALA A 52 -6.01 -37.17 8.59
CA ALA A 52 -6.94 -36.11 8.18
C ALA A 52 -6.74 -34.75 8.90
N VAL A 53 -5.54 -34.47 9.40
CA VAL A 53 -5.24 -33.35 10.29
C VAL A 53 -4.18 -32.44 9.67
N ALA A 54 -4.34 -31.13 9.81
CA ALA A 54 -3.40 -30.14 9.26
C ALA A 54 -1.98 -30.31 9.86
N PRO A 55 -0.92 -30.16 9.04
CA PRO A 55 0.46 -30.31 9.52
C PRO A 55 0.81 -29.28 10.59
N ILE A 56 1.63 -29.67 11.57
CA ILE A 56 2.17 -28.73 12.56
C ILE A 56 3.32 -27.98 11.91
N ARG A 57 3.19 -26.66 11.74
CA ARG A 57 4.21 -25.81 11.10
C ARG A 57 4.91 -24.92 12.11
N VAL A 58 6.22 -25.08 12.24
CA VAL A 58 7.03 -24.36 13.23
C VAL A 58 8.14 -23.57 12.53
N ARG A 59 8.27 -22.32 12.93
CA ARG A 59 9.37 -21.43 12.55
C ARG A 59 10.22 -21.12 13.77
N LEU A 60 11.54 -21.23 13.64
CA LEU A 60 12.47 -20.90 14.71
C LEU A 60 12.90 -19.44 14.60
N ASN A 61 12.62 -18.65 15.63
CA ASN A 61 13.02 -17.25 15.73
C ASN A 61 14.05 -17.07 16.86
N PRO A 62 15.28 -16.64 16.57
CA PRO A 62 16.23 -16.31 17.63
C PRO A 62 15.77 -15.07 18.41
N ALA A 63 15.88 -15.07 19.74
CA ALA A 63 15.41 -13.95 20.57
C ALA A 63 16.09 -12.60 20.29
N ASN A 64 17.31 -12.62 19.71
CA ASN A 64 18.05 -11.44 19.26
C ASN A 64 17.61 -10.93 17.87
N VAL A 65 16.68 -11.61 17.20
CA VAL A 65 16.16 -11.24 15.88
C VAL A 65 14.74 -10.70 16.04
N ARG A 66 14.46 -9.54 15.44
CA ARG A 66 13.13 -8.92 15.48
C ARG A 66 12.07 -9.89 14.95
N ASN A 67 11.17 -10.32 15.82
CA ASN A 67 10.06 -11.19 15.43
C ASN A 67 9.07 -10.45 14.53
N LEU A 68 8.85 -10.95 13.31
CA LEU A 68 7.79 -10.50 12.41
C LEU A 68 6.62 -11.48 12.44
N ALA A 69 5.41 -10.98 12.68
CA ALA A 69 4.19 -11.80 12.75
C ALA A 69 4.01 -12.63 11.47
N ASP A 70 3.73 -13.92 11.58
CA ASP A 70 3.47 -14.77 10.42
C ASP A 70 2.46 -15.85 10.80
N SER A 71 1.22 -15.70 10.34
CA SER A 71 0.12 -16.57 10.76
C SER A 71 0.16 -17.97 10.16
N ASP A 72 1.05 -18.24 9.20
CA ASP A 72 1.16 -19.58 8.59
C ASP A 72 2.02 -20.55 9.41
N TYR A 73 2.75 -20.03 10.41
CA TYR A 73 3.69 -20.78 11.24
C TYR A 73 3.55 -20.41 12.72
N PHE A 74 3.56 -21.42 13.59
CA PHE A 74 3.84 -21.20 15.00
C PHE A 74 5.28 -20.69 15.15
N THR A 75 5.45 -19.53 15.78
CA THR A 75 6.78 -18.95 16.01
C THR A 75 7.32 -19.40 17.36
N TRP A 76 8.40 -20.19 17.34
CA TRP A 76 9.13 -20.56 18.54
C TRP A 76 10.33 -19.64 18.74
N THR A 77 10.24 -18.75 19.73
CA THR A 77 11.33 -17.87 20.13
C THR A 77 12.37 -18.63 20.96
N ILE A 78 13.64 -18.59 20.56
CA ILE A 78 14.75 -19.33 21.20
C ILE A 78 15.66 -18.36 21.97
N PRO A 79 15.81 -18.51 23.30
CA PRO A 79 16.43 -17.50 24.17
C PRO A 79 17.97 -17.49 24.21
N GLY A 80 18.65 -18.35 23.44
CA GLY A 80 20.11 -18.38 23.42
C GLY A 80 20.74 -19.19 24.57
N SER A 81 20.25 -20.40 24.82
CA SER A 81 20.64 -21.30 25.92
C SER A 81 20.98 -22.70 25.40
N PRO A 82 21.56 -23.63 26.21
CA PRO A 82 21.92 -24.97 25.74
C PRO A 82 20.75 -25.81 25.24
N ALA A 83 19.56 -25.52 25.78
CA ALA A 83 18.30 -26.08 25.33
C ALA A 83 17.17 -25.06 25.46
N ALA A 84 16.13 -25.23 24.65
CA ALA A 84 14.89 -24.49 24.72
C ALA A 84 13.73 -25.46 24.49
N ASN A 85 12.59 -25.20 25.13
CA ASN A 85 11.38 -26.02 25.01
C ASN A 85 10.18 -25.13 24.66
N THR A 86 9.21 -25.67 23.95
CA THR A 86 7.90 -25.04 23.74
C THR A 86 6.83 -26.11 23.58
N THR A 87 5.59 -25.67 23.57
CA THR A 87 4.43 -26.52 23.37
C THR A 87 3.60 -25.94 22.25
N VAL A 88 3.22 -26.78 21.28
CA VAL A 88 2.31 -26.42 20.19
C VAL A 88 1.03 -27.19 20.39
N GLY A 89 -0.07 -26.46 20.65
CA GLY A 89 -1.39 -27.03 20.91
C GLY A 89 -2.31 -27.05 19.68
N ASN A 90 -3.27 -28.00 19.69
CA ASN A 90 -4.43 -28.19 18.80
C ASN A 90 -4.23 -28.84 17.41
N VAL A 91 -3.56 -30.00 17.34
CA VAL A 91 -3.68 -30.86 16.14
C VAL A 91 -4.27 -32.24 16.47
N THR A 92 -4.03 -32.86 17.63
CA THR A 92 -4.70 -34.13 17.98
C THR A 92 -4.92 -34.30 19.48
N ALA A 93 -5.92 -33.64 20.08
CA ALA A 93 -6.37 -33.79 21.48
C ALA A 93 -5.32 -33.64 22.62
N ASN A 94 -4.03 -33.56 22.30
CA ASN A 94 -2.86 -33.54 23.18
C ASN A 94 -1.92 -32.41 22.74
N ASP A 95 -1.21 -31.87 23.70
CA ASP A 95 -0.16 -30.87 23.50
C ASP A 95 1.13 -31.55 22.99
N VAL A 96 1.69 -31.04 21.88
CA VAL A 96 2.98 -31.51 21.36
C VAL A 96 4.10 -30.67 21.98
N VAL A 97 4.97 -31.33 22.74
CA VAL A 97 6.14 -30.72 23.37
C VAL A 97 7.33 -30.83 22.42
N LEU A 98 7.93 -29.69 22.11
CA LEU A 98 9.10 -29.58 21.25
C LEU A 98 10.28 -29.12 22.11
N SER A 99 11.42 -29.80 22.01
CA SER A 99 12.66 -29.37 22.67
C SER A 99 13.79 -29.32 21.66
N LEU A 100 14.57 -28.24 21.66
CA LEU A 100 15.74 -28.08 20.81
C LEU A 100 16.95 -27.94 21.71
N SER A 101 18.04 -28.64 21.41
CA SER A 101 19.25 -28.62 22.24
C SER A 101 20.53 -28.64 21.41
N ALA A 102 21.58 -28.05 21.97
CA ALA A 102 22.92 -27.91 21.42
C ALA A 102 24.02 -28.29 22.43
N ALA A 103 23.69 -28.97 23.53
CA ALA A 103 24.62 -29.17 24.64
C ALA A 103 25.92 -29.92 24.20
N PRO A 104 27.11 -29.48 24.65
CA PRO A 104 27.36 -28.46 25.67
C PRO A 104 27.38 -27.00 25.15
N ALA A 105 27.17 -26.76 23.86
CA ALA A 105 27.07 -25.41 23.30
C ALA A 105 25.69 -24.78 23.57
N ASP A 106 25.61 -23.46 23.38
CA ASP A 106 24.34 -22.73 23.41
C ASP A 106 23.70 -22.72 22.03
N LEU A 107 22.37 -22.71 21.98
CA LEU A 107 21.63 -22.33 20.79
C LEU A 107 21.95 -20.87 20.46
N SER A 108 22.22 -20.58 19.20
CA SER A 108 22.51 -19.24 18.69
C SER A 108 21.82 -19.07 17.35
N GLY A 109 21.47 -17.84 16.98
CA GLY A 109 20.77 -17.61 15.73
C GLY A 109 20.95 -16.20 15.22
N ASN A 110 20.66 -16.03 13.94
CA ASN A 110 20.70 -14.75 13.26
C ASN A 110 19.76 -14.77 12.04
N TYR A 111 19.84 -13.74 11.21
CA TYR A 111 18.97 -13.55 10.05
C TYR A 111 19.73 -13.10 8.80
N TYR A 112 19.13 -13.36 7.64
CA TYR A 112 19.44 -12.68 6.40
C TYR A 112 18.43 -11.54 6.20
N LYS A 113 18.94 -10.33 5.91
CA LYS A 113 18.16 -9.07 5.84
C LYS A 113 16.95 -9.10 4.90
N TYR A 114 16.92 -10.03 3.93
CA TYR A 114 15.81 -10.17 2.99
C TYR A 114 14.44 -10.33 3.67
N GLN A 115 14.35 -10.94 4.86
CA GLN A 115 13.05 -11.04 5.54
C GLN A 115 12.42 -9.67 5.90
N TYR A 116 13.23 -8.60 5.97
CA TYR A 116 12.79 -7.24 6.23
C TYR A 116 12.55 -6.42 4.97
N THR A 117 12.92 -6.95 3.80
CA THR A 117 12.66 -6.30 2.53
C THR A 117 11.24 -6.55 2.04
N ARG A 118 10.39 -7.28 2.78
CA ARG A 118 8.99 -7.55 2.44
C ARG A 118 8.06 -7.06 3.55
N PHE A 119 7.08 -6.24 3.17
CA PHE A 119 6.07 -5.75 4.12
C PHE A 119 5.18 -6.90 4.63
N LEU A 120 4.64 -7.69 3.71
CA LEU A 120 3.92 -8.95 3.97
C LEU A 120 4.75 -10.11 3.41
N SER A 121 4.88 -11.20 4.18
CA SER A 121 5.47 -12.44 3.68
C SER A 121 4.49 -13.12 2.72
N SER A 122 4.98 -13.56 1.56
CA SER A 122 4.22 -14.30 0.54
C SER A 122 4.34 -15.82 0.71
N LEU A 123 4.59 -16.25 1.95
CA LEU A 123 4.84 -17.61 2.47
C LEU A 123 6.32 -17.99 2.52
N GLY A 124 6.79 -18.28 3.73
CA GLY A 124 8.04 -19.01 3.95
C GLY A 124 9.33 -18.18 3.95
N GLU A 125 9.33 -16.94 3.44
CA GLU A 125 10.55 -16.11 3.48
C GLU A 125 11.01 -15.87 4.91
N ARG A 126 10.07 -15.68 5.83
CA ARG A 126 10.39 -15.52 7.25
C ARG A 126 10.83 -16.82 7.91
N VAL A 127 10.57 -17.98 7.30
CA VAL A 127 11.10 -19.27 7.75
C VAL A 127 12.57 -19.36 7.38
N VAL A 128 12.90 -19.32 6.10
CA VAL A 128 14.26 -19.66 5.63
C VAL A 128 15.30 -18.55 5.83
N ASN A 129 14.90 -17.30 6.04
CA ASN A 129 15.82 -16.17 6.20
C ASN A 129 16.19 -15.86 7.67
N GLN A 130 15.90 -16.77 8.59
CA GLN A 130 16.40 -16.79 9.97
C GLN A 130 16.49 -18.24 10.45
N GLY A 131 17.19 -18.49 11.55
CA GLY A 131 17.17 -19.82 12.13
C GLY A 131 18.11 -19.95 13.32
N ILE A 132 18.31 -21.20 13.73
CA ILE A 132 19.10 -21.59 14.89
C ILE A 132 20.25 -22.49 14.44
N SER A 133 21.36 -22.31 15.13
CA SER A 133 22.62 -23.03 15.04
C SER A 133 23.22 -23.11 16.44
N THR A 134 24.41 -23.69 16.57
CA THR A 134 25.25 -23.61 17.77
C THR A 134 25.99 -22.27 17.86
N SER A 135 26.29 -21.82 19.09
CA SER A 135 27.14 -20.65 19.37
C SER A 135 28.62 -20.89 19.04
N THR A 136 29.04 -22.16 19.01
CA THR A 136 30.38 -22.61 18.62
C THR A 136 30.37 -23.27 17.23
N LYS A 137 31.53 -23.27 16.56
CA LYS A 137 31.75 -23.91 15.25
C LYS A 137 32.62 -25.17 15.38
N ASP A 138 32.32 -25.99 16.38
CA ASP A 138 33.12 -27.16 16.76
C ASP A 138 32.58 -28.50 16.22
N GLY A 139 31.38 -28.49 15.64
CA GLY A 139 30.70 -29.70 15.14
C GLY A 139 29.64 -30.24 16.09
N THR A 140 29.31 -29.50 17.16
CA THR A 140 28.27 -29.90 18.11
C THR A 140 26.92 -30.10 17.39
N PRO A 141 26.26 -31.26 17.55
CA PRO A 141 24.97 -31.52 16.91
C PRO A 141 23.83 -30.66 17.48
N LEU A 142 22.83 -30.39 16.65
CA LEU A 142 21.52 -29.93 17.11
C LEU A 142 20.59 -31.14 17.26
N THR A 143 19.87 -31.22 18.38
CA THR A 143 18.87 -32.28 18.61
C THR A 143 17.49 -31.66 18.78
N LEU A 144 16.56 -32.01 17.90
CA LEU A 144 15.13 -31.74 18.02
C LEU A 144 14.44 -32.96 18.63
N SER A 145 13.88 -32.80 19.83
CA SER A 145 12.99 -33.77 20.47
C SER A 145 11.54 -33.40 20.25
N ILE A 146 10.70 -34.39 19.93
CA ILE A 146 9.27 -34.26 19.73
C ILE A 146 8.56 -35.28 20.63
N LYS A 147 7.63 -34.81 21.46
CA LYS A 147 6.84 -35.66 22.36
C LYS A 147 5.36 -35.25 22.31
N GLY A 148 4.43 -36.20 22.45
CA GLY A 148 2.99 -35.93 22.44
C GLY A 148 2.28 -36.19 21.11
N LEU A 149 2.99 -36.71 20.11
CA LEU A 149 2.37 -37.18 18.86
C LEU A 149 1.49 -38.40 19.11
N ALA A 150 0.41 -38.55 18.34
CA ALA A 150 -0.46 -39.71 18.43
C ALA A 150 0.29 -40.99 18.01
N PRO A 151 -0.13 -42.19 18.47
CA PRO A 151 0.43 -43.43 17.95
C PRO A 151 0.19 -43.56 16.45
N GLY A 152 1.24 -43.85 15.68
CA GLY A 152 1.17 -43.99 14.22
C GLY A 152 2.45 -43.54 13.52
N LYS A 153 2.38 -43.56 12.19
CA LYS A 153 3.47 -43.09 11.32
C LYS A 153 3.40 -41.58 11.16
N HIS A 154 4.55 -40.93 11.32
CA HIS A 154 4.72 -39.50 11.20
C HIS A 154 5.87 -39.14 10.27
N THR A 155 5.87 -37.91 9.79
CA THR A 155 6.95 -37.35 8.97
C THR A 155 7.44 -36.02 9.52
N LEU A 156 8.70 -35.68 9.22
CA LEU A 156 9.30 -34.39 9.56
C LEU A 156 10.05 -33.83 8.35
N LEU A 157 9.61 -32.66 7.90
CA LEU A 157 10.26 -31.83 6.89
C LEU A 157 11.01 -30.70 7.60
N THR A 158 12.31 -30.54 7.38
CA THR A 158 13.14 -29.50 8.04
C THR A 158 13.91 -28.68 7.02
N TRP A 159 13.87 -27.34 7.14
CA TRP A 159 14.69 -26.43 6.32
C TRP A 159 16.07 -26.18 6.91
N HIS A 160 17.07 -26.20 6.03
CA HIS A 160 18.50 -26.02 6.32
C HIS A 160 19.15 -24.98 5.41
N ASN A 161 19.07 -23.72 5.81
CA ASN A 161 19.52 -22.55 5.06
C ASN A 161 20.35 -21.62 5.95
N ALA A 162 21.63 -21.48 5.62
CA ALA A 162 22.52 -20.57 6.31
C ALA A 162 22.15 -19.10 6.01
N TRP A 163 22.06 -18.27 7.05
CA TRP A 163 21.82 -16.83 6.92
C TRP A 163 23.10 -16.03 6.60
N ASP A 164 24.27 -16.61 6.89
CA ASP A 164 25.57 -16.01 6.61
C ASP A 164 25.89 -16.05 5.10
N SER A 165 26.70 -15.11 4.62
CA SER A 165 27.20 -15.15 3.23
C SER A 165 28.29 -16.21 3.15
N MET A 166 27.94 -17.43 2.76
CA MET A 166 28.86 -18.56 2.77
C MET A 166 29.11 -19.07 1.36
N THR A 167 30.38 -19.33 1.04
CA THR A 167 30.77 -20.02 -0.22
C THR A 167 30.48 -21.51 -0.16
N GLU A 168 30.53 -22.09 1.04
CA GLU A 168 30.26 -23.50 1.31
C GLU A 168 29.69 -23.67 2.72
N THR A 169 28.69 -24.54 2.88
CA THR A 169 28.05 -24.90 4.15
C THR A 169 28.57 -26.25 4.67
N ALA A 170 28.33 -26.54 5.95
CA ALA A 170 28.57 -27.89 6.48
C ALA A 170 27.63 -28.89 5.79
N THR A 171 28.06 -30.14 5.68
CA THR A 171 27.15 -31.26 5.40
C THR A 171 26.54 -31.79 6.71
N LEU A 172 25.35 -32.37 6.65
CA LEU A 172 24.65 -32.92 7.81
C LEU A 172 24.51 -34.43 7.69
N ASP A 173 24.91 -35.15 8.74
CA ASP A 173 24.41 -36.50 8.99
C ASP A 173 23.19 -36.37 9.91
N ILE A 174 22.07 -36.94 9.48
CA ILE A 174 20.78 -36.83 10.17
C ILE A 174 20.38 -38.21 10.68
N SER A 175 20.07 -38.32 11.96
CA SER A 175 19.56 -39.56 12.56
C SER A 175 18.24 -39.34 13.27
N VAL A 176 17.41 -40.39 13.31
CA VAL A 176 16.14 -40.44 14.04
C VAL A 176 16.21 -41.58 15.04
N ASN A 177 16.03 -41.27 16.33
CA ASN A 177 16.17 -42.23 17.43
C ASN A 177 17.51 -43.01 17.41
N GLY A 178 18.57 -42.37 16.90
CA GLY A 178 19.91 -42.95 16.77
C GLY A 178 20.16 -43.72 15.47
N GLU A 179 19.13 -43.99 14.66
CA GLU A 179 19.25 -44.63 13.36
C GLU A 179 19.55 -43.61 12.27
N SER A 180 20.52 -43.90 11.39
CA SER A 180 20.90 -42.98 10.31
C SER A 180 19.79 -42.86 9.26
N ALA A 181 19.36 -41.62 8.98
CA ALA A 181 18.36 -41.29 7.99
C ALA A 181 18.95 -40.61 6.75
N HIS A 182 19.91 -39.69 6.93
CA HIS A 182 20.66 -39.05 5.85
C HIS A 182 22.15 -38.98 6.19
N VAL A 183 23.01 -39.06 5.17
CA VAL A 183 24.47 -38.92 5.31
C VAL A 183 24.96 -37.89 4.31
N GLY A 184 25.75 -36.92 4.76
CA GLY A 184 26.35 -35.90 3.91
C GLY A 184 25.35 -34.92 3.27
N PHE A 185 24.19 -34.69 3.90
CA PHE A 185 23.14 -33.81 3.38
C PHE A 185 23.63 -32.36 3.25
N LYS A 186 23.42 -31.72 2.10
CA LYS A 186 23.90 -30.36 1.83
C LYS A 186 22.90 -29.30 2.24
N GLN A 187 23.36 -28.29 2.95
CA GLN A 187 22.56 -27.13 3.36
C GLN A 187 22.65 -26.02 2.31
N SER A 188 21.60 -25.23 2.12
CA SER A 188 21.63 -24.04 1.27
C SER A 188 22.19 -22.83 2.03
N ALA A 189 22.51 -21.74 1.33
CA ALA A 189 22.91 -20.48 1.94
C ALA A 189 22.16 -19.32 1.27
N ARG A 190 21.52 -18.46 2.08
CA ARG A 190 20.80 -17.26 1.66
C ARG A 190 19.77 -17.48 0.53
N VAL A 191 19.19 -18.67 0.45
CA VAL A 191 18.00 -18.86 -0.37
C VAL A 191 16.84 -18.13 0.31
N ASP A 192 16.08 -17.38 -0.48
CA ASP A 192 15.14 -16.39 0.03
C ASP A 192 13.69 -16.90 0.14
N ASN A 193 13.45 -18.14 -0.28
CA ASN A 193 12.15 -18.79 -0.37
C ASN A 193 12.20 -20.25 0.11
N ILE A 194 11.07 -20.80 0.57
CA ILE A 194 10.99 -22.19 1.06
C ILE A 194 11.11 -23.25 -0.04
N TRP A 195 10.89 -22.88 -1.31
CA TRP A 195 10.81 -23.83 -2.42
C TRP A 195 12.19 -24.30 -2.88
N GLU A 196 13.19 -23.43 -2.80
CA GLU A 196 14.56 -23.71 -3.26
C GLU A 196 15.54 -23.88 -2.10
N ALA A 197 15.14 -23.58 -0.86
CA ALA A 197 15.96 -23.82 0.31
C ALA A 197 16.11 -25.33 0.55
N ALA A 198 17.28 -25.76 1.00
CA ALA A 198 17.54 -27.18 1.21
C ALA A 198 16.64 -27.74 2.33
N THR A 199 16.02 -28.89 2.08
CA THR A 199 15.16 -29.56 3.06
C THR A 199 15.55 -31.01 3.27
N SER A 200 15.57 -31.46 4.52
CA SER A 200 15.61 -32.88 4.85
C SER A 200 14.20 -33.40 5.12
N TYR A 201 13.96 -34.67 4.80
CA TYR A 201 12.69 -35.35 5.03
C TYR A 201 12.93 -36.71 5.68
N VAL A 202 12.29 -36.96 6.83
CA VAL A 202 12.41 -38.23 7.56
C VAL A 202 11.03 -38.74 7.99
N SER A 203 10.88 -40.05 8.10
CA SER A 203 9.68 -40.70 8.63
C SER A 203 10.00 -41.55 9.84
N PHE A 204 9.10 -41.62 10.81
CA PHE A 204 9.25 -42.41 12.02
C PHE A 204 7.89 -42.87 12.54
N ASP A 205 7.89 -43.94 13.34
CA ASP A 205 6.71 -44.46 14.01
C ASP A 205 6.72 -44.05 15.48
N VAL A 206 5.56 -43.65 16.00
CA VAL A 206 5.32 -43.34 17.41
C VAL A 206 4.38 -44.40 17.97
N THR A 207 4.72 -44.99 19.10
CA THR A 207 3.95 -46.07 19.73
C THR A 207 3.01 -45.56 20.82
N SER A 208 3.34 -44.44 21.45
CA SER A 208 2.52 -43.78 22.47
C SER A 208 2.81 -42.28 22.54
N VAL A 209 1.86 -41.50 23.06
CA VAL A 209 2.03 -40.05 23.24
C VAL A 209 3.17 -39.69 24.20
N GLU A 210 3.61 -40.65 25.01
CA GLU A 210 4.72 -40.47 25.94
C GLU A 210 6.10 -40.70 25.31
N GLU A 211 6.14 -41.28 24.11
CA GLU A 211 7.37 -41.52 23.38
C GLU A 211 7.97 -40.18 22.91
N GLU A 212 9.28 -40.04 23.13
CA GLU A 212 10.07 -38.91 22.65
C GLU A 212 10.86 -39.35 21.41
N VAL A 213 10.57 -38.72 20.28
CA VAL A 213 11.34 -38.89 19.04
C VAL A 213 12.47 -37.88 19.01
N LYS A 214 13.70 -38.34 18.77
CA LYS A 214 14.90 -37.49 18.68
C LYS A 214 15.44 -37.46 17.27
N VAL A 215 15.45 -36.28 16.67
CA VAL A 215 16.10 -36.02 15.37
C VAL A 215 17.37 -35.23 15.60
N VAL A 216 18.51 -35.81 15.24
CA VAL A 216 19.85 -35.24 15.48
C VAL A 216 20.48 -34.82 14.17
N TYR A 217 20.90 -33.55 14.08
CA TYR A 217 21.59 -32.96 12.94
C TYR A 217 23.07 -32.78 13.29
N THR A 218 23.94 -33.63 12.74
CA THR A 218 25.37 -33.65 13.02
C THR A 218 26.15 -32.99 11.89
N PRO A 219 26.71 -31.78 12.08
CA PRO A 219 27.43 -31.09 11.03
C PRO A 219 28.88 -31.58 10.88
N SER A 220 29.32 -31.73 9.63
CA SER A 220 30.68 -32.08 9.26
C SER A 220 31.18 -31.19 8.11
N GLY A 221 32.50 -31.11 7.92
CA GLY A 221 33.11 -30.28 6.87
C GLY A 221 33.24 -28.79 7.24
N ALA A 222 32.98 -27.92 6.27
CA ALA A 222 33.14 -26.47 6.40
C ALA A 222 32.15 -25.86 7.41
N ASP A 223 32.55 -24.83 8.14
CA ASP A 223 31.73 -24.07 9.12
C ASP A 223 31.18 -24.86 10.33
N LYS A 224 31.11 -26.20 10.27
CA LYS A 224 30.74 -27.14 11.35
C LYS A 224 29.49 -26.76 12.15
N ARG A 225 28.54 -26.09 11.49
CA ARG A 225 27.25 -25.68 12.06
C ARG A 225 26.12 -26.35 11.31
N ALA A 226 25.13 -26.84 12.06
CA ALA A 226 23.84 -27.20 11.53
C ALA A 226 22.91 -25.98 11.61
N PHE A 227 22.32 -25.61 10.48
CA PHE A 227 21.33 -24.54 10.40
C PHE A 227 19.95 -25.18 10.37
N VAL A 228 19.09 -24.83 11.33
CA VAL A 228 17.69 -25.25 11.37
C VAL A 228 16.83 -23.99 11.40
N ASN A 229 16.04 -23.78 10.36
CA ASN A 229 15.25 -22.56 10.19
C ASN A 229 13.80 -22.72 10.67
N GLY A 230 13.25 -23.90 10.45
CA GLY A 230 11.88 -24.28 10.78
C GLY A 230 11.63 -25.71 10.30
N PHE A 231 10.47 -26.25 10.65
CA PHE A 231 10.08 -27.60 10.28
C PHE A 231 8.56 -27.77 10.24
N GLU A 232 8.12 -28.82 9.56
CA GLU A 232 6.72 -29.23 9.52
C GLU A 232 6.59 -30.72 9.86
N ILE A 233 5.66 -31.05 10.75
CA ILE A 233 5.30 -32.43 11.10
C ILE A 233 4.07 -32.84 10.29
N ASP A 234 4.11 -34.02 9.69
CA ASP A 234 3.05 -34.61 8.86
C ASP A 234 2.72 -33.79 7.59
N ALA A 235 3.72 -33.07 7.08
CA ALA A 235 3.66 -32.48 5.75
C ALA A 235 4.28 -33.41 4.69
N PRO A 236 3.87 -33.34 3.42
CA PRO A 236 4.59 -33.97 2.32
C PRO A 236 6.03 -33.42 2.19
N GLU A 237 6.91 -34.17 1.54
CA GLU A 237 8.24 -33.66 1.16
C GLU A 237 8.10 -32.49 0.18
N MET A 238 9.04 -31.54 0.17
CA MET A 238 8.99 -30.41 -0.77
C MET A 238 9.09 -30.87 -2.23
N ALA A 239 9.84 -31.95 -2.49
CA ALA A 239 10.00 -32.52 -3.82
C ALA A 239 8.70 -33.11 -4.39
N ASP A 240 7.76 -33.52 -3.53
CA ASP A 240 6.45 -34.05 -3.89
C ASP A 240 5.36 -32.97 -4.03
N GLN A 241 5.70 -31.70 -3.76
CA GLN A 241 4.78 -30.57 -3.78
C GLN A 241 5.00 -29.69 -5.02
N ILE A 242 3.97 -28.91 -5.34
CA ILE A 242 4.14 -27.80 -6.28
C ILE A 242 4.99 -26.68 -5.68
N SER A 243 5.60 -25.85 -6.52
CA SER A 243 6.31 -24.64 -6.09
C SER A 243 5.94 -23.41 -6.91
N PHE A 244 6.27 -22.22 -6.38
CA PHE A 244 6.01 -20.93 -7.04
C PHE A 244 4.56 -20.76 -7.54
N PRO A 245 3.55 -20.89 -6.65
CA PRO A 245 2.16 -20.72 -7.01
C PRO A 245 1.86 -19.27 -7.46
N SER A 246 0.99 -19.14 -8.45
CA SER A 246 0.32 -17.90 -8.85
C SER A 246 -1.18 -18.17 -8.94
N PRO A 247 -2.08 -17.38 -8.34
CA PRO A 247 -1.79 -16.24 -7.47
C PRO A 247 -0.94 -16.60 -6.24
N LYS A 248 -0.01 -15.72 -5.88
CA LYS A 248 0.87 -15.94 -4.73
C LYS A 248 0.07 -15.91 -3.43
N HIS A 249 0.55 -16.59 -2.39
CA HIS A 249 -0.04 -16.48 -1.06
C HIS A 249 -0.02 -15.03 -0.58
N ARG A 250 -1.17 -14.53 -0.10
CA ARG A 250 -1.45 -13.14 0.30
C ARG A 250 -1.27 -12.11 -0.82
N ASP A 251 -1.42 -12.52 -2.08
CA ASP A 251 -1.66 -11.56 -3.14
C ASP A 251 -3.09 -11.03 -3.02
N GLU A 252 -3.25 -9.81 -2.50
CA GLU A 252 -4.56 -9.21 -2.28
C GLU A 252 -5.03 -8.32 -3.43
N ARG A 253 -4.33 -8.35 -4.57
CA ARG A 253 -4.57 -7.44 -5.71
C ARG A 253 -4.56 -8.20 -7.03
N VAL A 254 -5.12 -9.41 -7.02
CA VAL A 254 -5.25 -10.24 -8.21
C VAL A 254 -6.23 -9.60 -9.18
N GLY A 255 -5.74 -9.19 -10.36
CA GLY A 255 -6.59 -8.70 -11.44
C GLY A 255 -7.43 -9.84 -12.02
N ILE A 256 -8.72 -9.59 -12.22
CA ILE A 256 -9.64 -10.54 -12.87
C ILE A 256 -10.34 -9.85 -14.04
N GLY A 257 -10.60 -10.60 -15.11
CA GLY A 257 -11.42 -10.14 -16.22
C GLY A 257 -12.92 -10.19 -15.91
N SER A 258 -13.75 -9.86 -16.90
CA SER A 258 -15.22 -9.92 -16.82
C SER A 258 -15.76 -11.31 -16.49
N GLU A 259 -14.99 -12.37 -16.78
CA GLU A 259 -15.31 -13.77 -16.49
C GLU A 259 -15.25 -14.12 -15.00
N LYS A 260 -14.78 -13.20 -14.14
CA LYS A 260 -14.67 -13.40 -12.70
C LYS A 260 -13.86 -14.66 -12.34
N SER A 261 -12.73 -14.83 -13.01
CA SER A 261 -11.83 -15.97 -12.86
C SER A 261 -10.37 -15.51 -12.95
N VAL A 262 -9.44 -16.35 -12.49
CA VAL A 262 -8.00 -16.15 -12.68
C VAL A 262 -7.35 -17.45 -13.13
N ARG A 263 -6.35 -17.35 -14.01
CA ARG A 263 -5.50 -18.49 -14.36
C ARG A 263 -4.46 -18.69 -13.27
N ALA A 264 -4.60 -19.78 -12.51
CA ALA A 264 -3.59 -20.22 -11.59
C ALA A 264 -2.48 -21.00 -12.31
N SER A 265 -1.25 -20.92 -11.81
CA SER A 265 -0.09 -21.64 -12.33
C SER A 265 0.91 -21.99 -11.23
N TRP A 266 1.72 -23.01 -11.47
CA TRP A 266 2.76 -23.47 -10.55
C TRP A 266 3.92 -24.13 -11.30
N ARG A 267 5.00 -24.46 -10.59
CA ARG A 267 6.04 -25.39 -11.05
C ARG A 267 5.71 -26.79 -10.55
N ALA A 268 5.96 -27.78 -11.41
CA ALA A 268 5.76 -29.20 -11.11
C ALA A 268 6.67 -29.67 -9.95
N PRO A 269 6.27 -30.73 -9.22
CA PRO A 269 7.15 -31.42 -8.27
C PRO A 269 8.40 -31.97 -8.96
N THR A 270 9.46 -32.17 -8.19
CA THR A 270 10.75 -32.68 -8.69
C THR A 270 10.96 -34.17 -8.46
N SER A 271 10.14 -34.81 -7.61
CA SER A 271 10.26 -36.23 -7.27
C SER A 271 9.70 -37.19 -8.34
N ALA A 272 8.78 -36.72 -9.19
CA ALA A 272 8.10 -37.57 -10.17
C ALA A 272 7.70 -36.81 -11.44
N GLU A 273 7.77 -37.51 -12.59
CA GLU A 273 7.28 -37.02 -13.88
C GLU A 273 5.86 -37.52 -14.17
N GLY A 274 5.12 -36.81 -15.03
CA GLY A 274 3.79 -37.25 -15.48
C GLY A 274 2.72 -37.29 -14.39
N VAL A 275 2.92 -36.53 -13.31
CA VAL A 275 1.95 -36.37 -12.22
C VAL A 275 0.65 -35.72 -12.72
N LYS A 276 -0.42 -35.89 -11.96
CA LYS A 276 -1.68 -35.17 -12.15
C LYS A 276 -1.93 -34.24 -10.96
N TYR A 277 -2.82 -33.28 -11.14
CA TYR A 277 -3.16 -32.29 -10.11
C TYR A 277 -4.66 -32.26 -9.84
N ASN A 278 -5.03 -32.21 -8.56
CA ASN A 278 -6.37 -31.85 -8.12
C ASN A 278 -6.33 -30.43 -7.55
N ILE A 279 -7.18 -29.56 -8.09
CA ILE A 279 -7.20 -28.14 -7.78
C ILE A 279 -8.40 -27.89 -6.89
N VAL A 280 -8.16 -27.29 -5.74
CA VAL A 280 -9.21 -26.97 -4.77
C VAL A 280 -9.28 -25.47 -4.54
N LEU A 281 -10.49 -24.97 -4.33
CA LEU A 281 -10.80 -23.56 -4.08
C LEU A 281 -11.93 -23.45 -3.06
N GLY A 282 -11.88 -22.44 -2.21
CA GLY A 282 -12.96 -22.08 -1.30
C GLY A 282 -12.78 -20.66 -0.78
N THR A 283 -13.73 -20.21 0.04
CA THR A 283 -13.66 -18.90 0.72
C THR A 283 -13.27 -19.04 2.21
N SER A 284 -13.02 -20.27 2.65
CA SER A 284 -12.48 -20.61 3.96
C SER A 284 -11.41 -21.68 3.81
N PRO A 285 -10.30 -21.63 4.57
CA PRO A 285 -9.29 -22.69 4.55
C PRO A 285 -9.83 -24.03 5.08
N SER A 286 -10.94 -24.02 5.82
CA SER A 286 -11.59 -25.24 6.35
C SER A 286 -12.71 -25.80 5.47
N ASP A 287 -13.12 -25.08 4.41
CA ASP A 287 -14.17 -25.51 3.47
C ASP A 287 -13.68 -25.31 2.03
N LEU A 288 -12.73 -26.15 1.62
CA LEU A 288 -12.18 -26.18 0.27
C LEU A 288 -12.89 -27.25 -0.57
N LYS A 289 -13.19 -26.90 -1.82
CA LYS A 289 -13.86 -27.79 -2.77
C LYS A 289 -13.00 -27.97 -4.00
N THR A 290 -12.94 -29.20 -4.49
CA THR A 290 -12.33 -29.51 -5.78
C THR A 290 -13.04 -28.74 -6.90
N VAL A 291 -12.27 -27.99 -7.68
CA VAL A 291 -12.72 -27.26 -8.88
C VAL A 291 -12.20 -27.88 -10.18
N ALA A 292 -11.13 -28.67 -10.12
CA ALA A 292 -10.64 -29.49 -11.24
C ALA A 292 -9.89 -30.72 -10.71
N GLU A 293 -9.99 -31.86 -11.40
CA GLU A 293 -9.30 -33.10 -11.04
C GLU A 293 -8.52 -33.66 -12.22
N GLY A 294 -7.43 -34.36 -11.93
CA GLY A 294 -6.65 -35.05 -12.96
C GLY A 294 -5.99 -34.12 -13.98
N VAL A 295 -5.78 -32.84 -13.62
CA VAL A 295 -5.15 -31.84 -14.49
C VAL A 295 -3.71 -32.26 -14.75
N THR A 296 -3.27 -32.26 -16.01
CA THR A 296 -1.90 -32.63 -16.41
C THR A 296 -0.99 -31.42 -16.63
N GLU A 297 -1.59 -30.26 -16.88
CA GLU A 297 -0.88 -29.00 -17.05
C GLU A 297 -0.53 -28.37 -15.70
N THR A 298 0.54 -27.58 -15.64
CA THR A 298 0.92 -26.82 -14.43
C THR A 298 0.12 -25.52 -14.26
N SER A 299 -1.14 -25.54 -14.69
CA SER A 299 -2.05 -24.40 -14.62
C SER A 299 -3.51 -24.85 -14.66
N ALA A 300 -4.39 -24.07 -14.03
CA ALA A 300 -5.83 -24.26 -14.07
C ALA A 300 -6.57 -22.94 -13.86
N THR A 301 -7.82 -22.85 -14.31
CA THR A 301 -8.67 -21.69 -14.04
C THR A 301 -9.33 -21.82 -12.68
N LEU A 302 -9.24 -20.78 -11.86
CA LEU A 302 -10.00 -20.63 -10.61
C LEU A 302 -11.24 -19.76 -10.89
N PRO A 303 -12.47 -20.33 -10.87
CA PRO A 303 -13.68 -19.60 -11.23
C PRO A 303 -14.39 -18.96 -10.02
N GLY A 304 -15.40 -18.15 -10.28
CA GLY A 304 -16.36 -17.70 -9.26
C GLY A 304 -15.84 -16.63 -8.30
N LEU A 305 -14.87 -15.83 -8.75
CA LEU A 305 -14.20 -14.84 -7.93
C LEU A 305 -15.02 -13.56 -7.78
N ASN A 306 -14.82 -12.85 -6.68
CA ASN A 306 -15.45 -11.55 -6.43
C ASN A 306 -14.54 -10.67 -5.54
N ALA A 307 -14.90 -9.39 -5.43
CA ALA A 307 -14.11 -8.40 -4.69
C ALA A 307 -14.23 -8.47 -3.16
N PHE A 308 -15.20 -9.23 -2.64
CA PHE A 308 -15.51 -9.28 -1.21
C PHE A 308 -14.80 -10.42 -0.49
N ASP A 309 -14.78 -11.58 -1.13
CA ASP A 309 -14.29 -12.79 -0.51
C ASP A 309 -12.77 -12.85 -0.46
N THR A 310 -12.29 -13.53 0.57
CA THR A 310 -10.92 -14.03 0.62
C THR A 310 -10.93 -15.44 0.07
N PHE A 311 -10.14 -15.69 -0.97
CA PHE A 311 -10.08 -17.00 -1.60
C PHE A 311 -8.91 -17.80 -1.07
N TYR A 312 -9.15 -19.09 -0.85
CA TYR A 312 -8.17 -20.06 -0.44
C TYR A 312 -8.11 -21.14 -1.49
N TRP A 313 -6.92 -21.46 -2.00
CA TRP A 313 -6.73 -22.47 -3.02
C TRP A 313 -5.51 -23.33 -2.74
N ARG A 314 -5.49 -24.51 -3.32
CA ARG A 314 -4.45 -25.51 -3.09
C ARG A 314 -4.37 -26.42 -4.31
N VAL A 315 -3.19 -27.02 -4.48
CA VAL A 315 -2.96 -28.00 -5.55
C VAL A 315 -2.44 -29.29 -4.90
N ASP A 316 -3.23 -30.34 -4.98
CA ASP A 316 -2.83 -31.69 -4.55
C ASP A 316 -2.16 -32.40 -5.72
N VAL A 317 -1.00 -33.02 -5.45
CA VAL A 317 -0.21 -33.74 -6.46
C VAL A 317 -0.58 -35.22 -6.40
N VAL A 318 -0.99 -35.78 -7.53
CA VAL A 318 -1.32 -37.21 -7.67
C VAL A 318 -0.23 -37.89 -8.47
N SER A 319 0.49 -38.81 -7.84
CA SER A 319 1.56 -39.60 -8.45
C SER A 319 1.29 -41.09 -8.24
N GLY A 320 0.93 -41.80 -9.32
CA GLY A 320 0.48 -43.18 -9.24
C GLY A 320 -0.76 -43.32 -8.35
N ASN A 321 -0.63 -44.05 -7.24
CA ASN A 321 -1.69 -44.24 -6.25
C ASN A 321 -1.58 -43.28 -5.04
N ALA A 322 -0.53 -42.46 -4.98
CA ALA A 322 -0.31 -41.51 -3.89
C ALA A 322 -0.91 -40.15 -4.23
N THR A 323 -1.49 -39.48 -3.23
CA THR A 323 -1.94 -38.09 -3.32
C THR A 323 -1.26 -37.27 -2.23
N TYR A 324 -0.42 -36.32 -2.62
CA TYR A 324 0.25 -35.39 -1.73
C TYR A 324 -0.59 -34.12 -1.61
N THR A 325 -1.14 -33.90 -0.41
CA THR A 325 -1.98 -32.73 -0.14
C THR A 325 -1.13 -31.46 -0.14
N GLY A 326 -1.50 -30.48 -0.96
CA GLY A 326 -0.76 -29.24 -1.12
C GLY A 326 -0.93 -28.24 0.01
N ARG A 327 -0.10 -27.21 0.00
CA ARG A 327 -0.25 -26.04 0.88
C ARG A 327 -1.47 -25.21 0.45
N VAL A 328 -2.17 -24.63 1.42
CA VAL A 328 -3.26 -23.68 1.18
C VAL A 328 -2.70 -22.28 0.99
N PHE A 329 -3.03 -21.67 -0.14
CA PHE A 329 -2.66 -20.31 -0.52
C PHE A 329 -3.87 -19.40 -0.42
N MET A 330 -3.69 -18.19 0.09
CA MET A 330 -4.75 -17.19 0.18
C MET A 330 -4.53 -16.09 -0.88
N PHE A 331 -5.59 -15.59 -1.51
CA PHE A 331 -5.53 -14.39 -2.34
C PHE A 331 -6.84 -13.59 -2.28
N ARG A 332 -6.80 -12.35 -2.76
CA ARG A 332 -7.98 -11.50 -2.98
C ARG A 332 -7.92 -10.84 -4.35
N VAL A 333 -9.10 -10.53 -4.87
CA VAL A 333 -9.25 -9.78 -6.12
C VAL A 333 -8.95 -8.31 -5.88
N ALA A 334 -8.27 -7.67 -6.83
CA ALA A 334 -8.08 -6.22 -6.82
C ALA A 334 -9.42 -5.49 -6.88
N GLN A 335 -9.66 -4.63 -5.88
CA GLN A 335 -10.81 -3.75 -5.82
C GLN A 335 -10.31 -2.35 -5.49
N LEU A 336 -10.71 -1.35 -6.28
CA LEU A 336 -10.34 0.04 -6.03
C LEU A 336 -10.73 0.45 -4.61
N ALA A 337 -9.90 1.25 -3.96
CA ALA A 337 -10.14 1.77 -2.62
C ALA A 337 -11.50 2.49 -2.54
N PHE A 338 -11.84 3.24 -3.60
CA PHE A 338 -13.11 3.91 -3.85
C PHE A 338 -13.21 4.28 -5.35
N PRO A 339 -14.40 4.62 -5.90
CA PRO A 339 -14.62 4.85 -7.35
C PRO A 339 -13.79 5.95 -8.07
N GLY A 340 -12.87 6.63 -7.40
CA GLY A 340 -11.96 7.62 -8.00
C GLY A 340 -10.52 7.48 -7.51
N ALA A 341 -10.17 6.33 -6.93
CA ALA A 341 -8.83 6.01 -6.47
C ALA A 341 -7.92 5.70 -7.67
N GLU A 342 -6.77 6.36 -7.75
CA GLU A 342 -5.85 6.28 -8.88
C GLU A 342 -4.40 6.18 -8.40
N GLY A 343 -3.48 5.89 -9.32
CA GLY A 343 -2.08 5.69 -9.02
C GLY A 343 -1.78 4.34 -8.39
N TRP A 344 -0.59 4.22 -7.77
CA TRP A 344 -0.09 2.96 -7.22
C TRP A 344 -0.66 2.61 -5.84
N GLY A 345 -1.28 3.57 -5.15
CA GLY A 345 -2.07 3.34 -3.93
C GLY A 345 -3.55 2.96 -4.18
N ARG A 346 -4.02 2.92 -5.43
CA ARG A 346 -5.46 2.81 -5.77
C ARG A 346 -6.17 1.55 -5.26
N PHE A 347 -5.42 0.49 -4.96
CA PHE A 347 -5.93 -0.77 -4.42
C PHE A 347 -5.64 -0.94 -2.93
N ALA A 348 -5.48 0.17 -2.19
CA ALA A 348 -5.53 0.13 -0.73
C ALA A 348 -6.87 -0.47 -0.29
N ARG A 349 -6.84 -1.55 0.50
CA ARG A 349 -8.07 -2.21 0.97
C ARG A 349 -8.79 -1.41 2.04
N GLY A 350 -8.05 -0.63 2.84
CA GLY A 350 -8.61 0.06 3.99
C GLY A 350 -9.29 -0.90 4.97
N GLY A 351 -10.29 -0.40 5.68
CA GLY A 351 -11.07 -1.16 6.66
C GLY A 351 -12.16 -2.08 6.11
N ARG A 352 -12.17 -2.38 4.80
CA ARG A 352 -13.24 -3.17 4.16
C ARG A 352 -13.52 -4.49 4.89
N GLY A 353 -14.78 -4.72 5.24
CA GLY A 353 -15.23 -5.90 6.00
C GLY A 353 -14.72 -5.96 7.45
N GLY A 354 -14.13 -4.87 7.93
CA GLY A 354 -13.70 -4.70 9.31
C GLY A 354 -14.79 -4.14 10.21
N LYS A 355 -14.42 -3.85 11.46
CA LYS A 355 -15.32 -3.22 12.44
C LYS A 355 -15.43 -1.72 12.22
N ILE A 356 -16.52 -1.16 12.70
CA ILE A 356 -16.73 0.29 12.75
C ILE A 356 -16.20 0.81 14.08
N VAL A 357 -15.47 1.92 14.04
CA VAL A 357 -14.98 2.62 15.24
C VAL A 357 -15.42 4.07 15.15
N LYS A 358 -16.32 4.47 16.04
CA LYS A 358 -16.92 5.81 16.04
C LYS A 358 -16.10 6.76 16.91
N VAL A 359 -15.74 7.92 16.37
CA VAL A 359 -15.18 9.04 17.13
C VAL A 359 -16.32 9.93 17.57
N THR A 360 -16.54 10.01 18.89
CA THR A 360 -17.65 10.73 19.54
C THR A 360 -17.14 11.86 20.47
N SER A 361 -15.82 11.96 20.64
CA SER A 361 -15.15 12.97 21.47
C SER A 361 -14.00 13.63 20.72
N LEU A 362 -13.80 14.93 20.96
CA LEU A 362 -12.67 15.72 20.46
C LEU A 362 -11.43 15.63 21.35
N GLU A 363 -11.56 14.96 22.50
CA GLU A 363 -10.45 14.74 23.45
C GLU A 363 -9.36 13.84 22.86
N ASP A 364 -8.13 14.04 23.32
CA ASP A 364 -6.97 13.27 22.89
C ASP A 364 -6.51 12.28 23.97
N THR A 365 -7.30 11.21 24.18
CA THR A 365 -7.00 10.16 25.17
C THR A 365 -6.88 8.78 24.54
N THR A 366 -6.52 7.77 25.33
CA THR A 366 -6.55 6.36 24.88
C THR A 366 -7.91 5.70 25.11
N ASP A 367 -8.95 6.47 25.43
CA ASP A 367 -10.29 5.95 25.72
C ASP A 367 -11.11 5.80 24.44
N GLU A 368 -11.98 4.81 24.42
CA GLU A 368 -12.93 4.59 23.33
C GLU A 368 -13.77 5.84 23.05
N GLY A 369 -14.05 6.10 21.77
CA GLY A 369 -14.72 7.33 21.32
C GLY A 369 -13.76 8.47 20.92
N THR A 370 -12.46 8.34 21.14
CA THR A 370 -11.45 9.32 20.68
C THR A 370 -10.76 8.88 19.39
N LEU A 371 -10.24 9.85 18.61
CA LEU A 371 -9.44 9.54 17.42
C LEU A 371 -8.16 8.77 17.77
N ARG A 372 -7.51 9.11 18.89
CA ARG A 372 -6.29 8.42 19.34
C ARG A 372 -6.56 6.95 19.66
N TYR A 373 -7.67 6.62 20.34
CA TYR A 373 -8.07 5.23 20.52
C TYR A 373 -8.26 4.52 19.18
N ALA A 374 -9.02 5.13 18.27
CA ALA A 374 -9.33 4.53 16.97
C ALA A 374 -8.07 4.21 16.14
N LEU A 375 -7.04 5.05 16.23
CA LEU A 375 -5.82 4.90 15.44
C LEU A 375 -4.74 4.07 16.13
N THR A 376 -4.60 4.13 17.46
CA THR A 376 -3.44 3.56 18.16
C THR A 376 -3.78 2.38 19.08
N VAL A 377 -5.00 2.34 19.64
CA VAL A 377 -5.44 1.31 20.60
C VAL A 377 -6.24 0.22 19.90
N ALA A 378 -7.27 0.59 19.12
CA ALA A 378 -8.08 -0.36 18.37
C ALA A 378 -7.20 -1.13 17.36
N LYS A 379 -7.34 -2.47 17.33
CA LYS A 379 -6.61 -3.37 16.42
C LYS A 379 -7.50 -4.03 15.38
N GLY A 380 -6.86 -4.51 14.31
CA GLY A 380 -7.49 -5.25 13.22
C GLY A 380 -8.18 -4.33 12.19
N PRO A 381 -8.73 -4.92 11.12
CA PRO A 381 -9.42 -4.17 10.07
C PRO A 381 -10.53 -3.30 10.63
N ARG A 382 -10.52 -2.00 10.30
CA ARG A 382 -11.50 -1.05 10.85
C ARG A 382 -11.74 0.18 9.99
N ILE A 383 -12.96 0.68 10.05
CA ILE A 383 -13.40 1.93 9.44
C ILE A 383 -13.68 2.92 10.56
N VAL A 384 -12.99 4.06 10.54
CA VAL A 384 -13.14 5.14 11.50
C VAL A 384 -14.08 6.20 10.92
N VAL A 385 -15.21 6.40 11.60
CA VAL A 385 -16.24 7.40 11.27
C VAL A 385 -16.38 8.40 12.41
N PHE A 386 -16.91 9.59 12.13
CA PHE A 386 -16.97 10.71 13.06
C PHE A 386 -18.42 11.13 13.34
N ASP A 387 -18.83 11.02 14.59
CA ASP A 387 -20.09 11.55 15.10
C ASP A 387 -19.92 12.96 15.68
N VAL A 388 -18.68 13.45 15.74
CA VAL A 388 -18.32 14.77 16.25
C VAL A 388 -17.44 15.52 15.24
N GLY A 389 -17.70 16.81 15.08
CA GLY A 389 -16.90 17.76 14.31
C GLY A 389 -16.32 18.84 15.23
N GLY A 390 -15.20 19.44 14.85
CA GLY A 390 -14.48 20.43 15.64
C GLY A 390 -12.96 20.25 15.59
N VAL A 391 -12.27 20.86 16.56
CA VAL A 391 -10.80 20.80 16.66
C VAL A 391 -10.38 19.69 17.62
N ILE A 392 -9.54 18.77 17.16
CA ILE A 392 -8.86 17.77 18.00
C ILE A 392 -7.43 18.28 18.25
N THR A 393 -7.17 18.73 19.48
CA THR A 393 -5.85 19.21 19.88
C THR A 393 -5.02 18.06 20.44
N THR A 394 -4.04 17.61 19.68
CA THR A 394 -3.23 16.46 20.05
C THR A 394 -2.11 16.82 21.01
N THR A 395 -1.90 15.98 22.02
CA THR A 395 -0.85 16.04 23.04
C THR A 395 0.47 15.44 22.56
N SER A 396 0.41 14.54 21.57
CA SER A 396 1.57 13.86 20.98
C SER A 396 1.25 13.36 19.56
N ARG A 397 2.31 13.06 18.78
CA ARG A 397 2.19 12.49 17.41
C ARG A 397 1.26 11.27 17.40
N MET A 398 0.35 11.23 16.43
CA MET A 398 -0.51 10.07 16.16
C MET A 398 -0.02 9.33 14.90
N SER A 399 0.69 8.22 15.10
CA SER A 399 1.20 7.39 14.00
C SER A 399 0.45 6.05 13.93
N VAL A 400 -0.16 5.77 12.78
CA VAL A 400 -0.73 4.45 12.47
C VAL A 400 0.39 3.53 12.01
N ASN A 401 0.52 2.36 12.64
CA ASN A 401 1.47 1.30 12.31
C ASN A 401 0.79 -0.07 12.15
N ASP A 402 -0.49 -0.05 11.80
CA ASP A 402 -1.36 -1.22 11.64
C ASP A 402 -1.69 -1.44 10.15
N GLN A 403 -2.55 -2.42 9.86
CA GLN A 403 -3.06 -2.72 8.53
C GLN A 403 -4.57 -2.55 8.44
N TYR A 404 -5.07 -2.31 7.22
CA TYR A 404 -6.51 -2.34 6.91
C TYR A 404 -7.33 -1.28 7.68
N VAL A 405 -6.96 -0.01 7.55
CA VAL A 405 -7.65 1.10 8.23
C VAL A 405 -8.19 2.11 7.23
N THR A 406 -9.46 2.46 7.35
CA THR A 406 -10.05 3.62 6.66
C THR A 406 -10.34 4.71 7.68
N VAL A 407 -9.92 5.95 7.42
CA VAL A 407 -10.31 7.15 8.18
C VAL A 407 -11.13 8.04 7.26
N ALA A 408 -12.42 8.18 7.59
CA ALA A 408 -13.41 8.84 6.75
C ALA A 408 -13.81 10.21 7.32
N GLY A 409 -12.95 11.21 7.16
CA GLY A 409 -13.18 12.57 7.68
C GLY A 409 -14.46 13.22 7.15
N GLN A 410 -14.94 12.80 5.97
CA GLN A 410 -16.19 13.28 5.37
C GLN A 410 -17.46 12.93 6.16
N THR A 411 -17.39 12.02 7.13
CA THR A 411 -18.54 11.65 7.98
C THR A 411 -18.82 12.65 9.10
N ALA A 412 -17.80 13.44 9.48
CA ALA A 412 -17.90 14.40 10.58
C ALA A 412 -19.00 15.45 10.32
N PRO A 413 -19.81 15.82 11.32
CA PRO A 413 -20.81 16.88 11.21
C PRO A 413 -20.20 18.29 11.18
N GLY A 414 -21.05 19.29 10.94
CA GLY A 414 -20.68 20.71 11.02
C GLY A 414 -19.60 21.07 9.99
N LYS A 415 -18.49 21.66 10.46
CA LYS A 415 -17.35 22.01 9.59
C LYS A 415 -16.35 20.87 9.39
N GLY A 416 -16.64 19.68 9.94
CA GLY A 416 -15.75 18.53 9.94
C GLY A 416 -14.67 18.63 11.02
N ILE A 417 -13.57 17.88 10.84
CA ILE A 417 -12.47 17.81 11.81
C ILE A 417 -11.22 18.57 11.36
N VAL A 418 -10.52 19.17 12.34
CA VAL A 418 -9.16 19.69 12.18
C VAL A 418 -8.28 19.14 13.31
N ILE A 419 -7.11 18.61 12.95
CA ILE A 419 -6.10 18.15 13.90
C ILE A 419 -5.05 19.25 14.09
N GLN A 420 -4.81 19.63 15.36
CA GLN A 420 -3.78 20.62 15.74
C GLN A 420 -2.79 20.04 16.76
N GLY A 421 -1.68 20.75 16.99
CA GLY A 421 -0.66 20.35 17.98
C GLY A 421 0.48 19.56 17.36
N ASN A 422 0.21 18.31 17.01
CA ASN A 422 1.22 17.33 16.62
C ASN A 422 0.89 16.63 15.28
N PRO A 423 1.88 15.96 14.66
CA PRO A 423 1.69 15.27 13.39
C PRO A 423 0.68 14.11 13.46
N LEU A 424 -0.01 13.86 12.35
CA LEU A 424 -0.88 12.68 12.13
C LEU A 424 -0.46 11.98 10.83
N GLY A 425 -0.10 10.70 10.89
CA GLY A 425 0.28 9.97 9.68
C GLY A 425 0.54 8.49 9.91
N LEU A 426 1.27 7.89 8.98
CA LEU A 426 1.60 6.47 8.99
C LEU A 426 3.08 6.26 9.28
N THR A 427 3.41 5.12 9.87
CA THR A 427 4.78 4.67 10.10
C THR A 427 4.83 3.16 9.92
N GLY A 428 5.20 2.72 8.73
CA GLY A 428 5.25 1.30 8.39
C GLY A 428 3.87 0.62 8.40
N ALA A 429 2.82 1.33 7.93
CA ALA A 429 1.46 0.78 7.82
C ALA A 429 1.19 0.22 6.41
N SER A 430 0.15 -0.61 6.26
CA SER A 430 -0.31 -1.02 4.92
C SER A 430 -1.82 -1.03 4.76
N ASP A 431 -2.27 -0.87 3.53
CA ASP A 431 -3.70 -0.90 3.19
C ASP A 431 -4.50 0.15 3.98
N ILE A 432 -4.03 1.40 3.89
CA ILE A 432 -4.60 2.53 4.62
C ILE A 432 -5.26 3.53 3.66
N ILE A 433 -6.46 3.98 4.01
CA ILE A 433 -7.21 5.01 3.29
C ILE A 433 -7.49 6.17 4.24
N PHE A 434 -6.99 7.38 3.97
CA PHE A 434 -7.46 8.59 4.66
C PHE A 434 -8.16 9.49 3.65
N ARG A 435 -9.34 10.01 4.01
CA ARG A 435 -10.09 10.96 3.18
C ARG A 435 -10.58 12.15 3.99
N HIS A 436 -10.54 13.34 3.42
CA HIS A 436 -11.13 14.57 3.99
C HIS A 436 -10.65 14.92 5.41
N VAL A 437 -9.39 14.63 5.73
CA VAL A 437 -8.77 14.99 7.02
C VAL A 437 -7.98 16.29 6.87
N ARG A 438 -8.09 17.19 7.85
CA ARG A 438 -7.29 18.41 7.95
C ARG A 438 -6.27 18.32 9.06
N VAL A 439 -5.02 18.66 8.76
CA VAL A 439 -3.93 18.69 9.75
C VAL A 439 -3.24 20.06 9.67
N ARG A 440 -3.40 20.85 10.74
CA ARG A 440 -2.80 22.17 10.88
C ARG A 440 -2.15 22.31 12.26
N PRO A 441 -0.96 21.73 12.47
CA PRO A 441 -0.34 21.67 13.80
C PRO A 441 -0.14 23.05 14.43
N GLY A 442 0.24 24.04 13.60
CA GLY A 442 0.57 25.39 14.05
C GLY A 442 1.75 25.38 15.01
N LYS A 443 1.77 26.34 15.94
CA LYS A 443 2.77 26.41 17.03
C LYS A 443 2.27 25.83 18.35
N VAL A 444 1.18 25.07 18.34
CA VAL A 444 0.47 24.62 19.55
C VAL A 444 1.33 23.69 20.41
N SER A 445 2.13 22.81 19.81
CA SER A 445 3.06 21.94 20.56
C SER A 445 4.30 22.65 21.09
N GLY A 446 4.63 23.84 20.60
CA GLY A 446 5.89 24.52 20.88
C GLY A 446 7.13 23.87 20.25
N GLU A 447 6.96 22.80 19.48
CA GLU A 447 8.03 22.01 18.88
C GLU A 447 8.08 22.19 17.36
N THR A 448 9.24 21.90 16.78
CA THR A 448 9.35 21.72 15.31
C THR A 448 8.64 20.44 14.90
N VAL A 449 7.52 20.56 14.19
CA VAL A 449 6.65 19.45 13.80
C VAL A 449 6.34 19.41 12.30
N ASP A 450 6.23 18.17 11.81
CA ASP A 450 5.69 17.83 10.49
C ASP A 450 4.16 17.90 10.46
N GLY A 451 3.57 17.75 9.28
CA GLY A 451 2.12 17.58 9.10
C GLY A 451 1.71 16.12 9.08
N MET A 452 1.57 15.58 7.86
CA MET A 452 1.14 14.21 7.60
C MET A 452 2.21 13.40 6.86
N GLY A 453 2.02 12.09 6.76
CA GLY A 453 2.94 11.29 5.97
C GLY A 453 2.59 9.82 5.87
N MET A 454 3.29 9.13 4.96
CA MET A 454 3.18 7.70 4.66
C MET A 454 4.52 6.98 4.83
N GLN A 455 5.34 7.40 5.79
CA GLN A 455 6.70 6.87 5.95
C GLN A 455 6.68 5.34 6.04
N GLY A 456 7.53 4.67 5.24
CA GLY A 456 7.68 3.21 5.27
C GLY A 456 6.42 2.41 4.90
N SER A 457 5.36 3.06 4.40
CA SER A 457 4.04 2.44 4.24
C SER A 457 3.82 1.88 2.83
N ASN A 458 2.93 0.91 2.69
CA ASN A 458 2.66 0.24 1.40
C ASN A 458 1.15 0.10 1.12
N HIS A 459 0.75 0.29 -0.13
CA HIS A 459 -0.65 0.30 -0.55
C HIS A 459 -1.51 1.24 0.29
N CYS A 460 -1.12 2.52 0.33
CA CYS A 460 -1.84 3.56 1.07
C CYS A 460 -2.28 4.68 0.13
N ILE A 461 -3.44 5.27 0.43
CA ILE A 461 -3.98 6.40 -0.32
C ILE A 461 -4.52 7.48 0.62
N PHE A 462 -4.03 8.71 0.43
CA PHE A 462 -4.60 9.91 1.03
C PHE A 462 -5.27 10.71 -0.09
N ASP A 463 -6.58 10.92 0.05
CA ASP A 463 -7.43 11.61 -0.93
C ASP A 463 -8.12 12.80 -0.29
N ARG A 464 -8.05 13.97 -0.92
CA ARG A 464 -8.72 15.19 -0.44
C ARG A 464 -8.39 15.52 1.02
N CYS A 465 -7.13 15.34 1.43
CA CYS A 465 -6.64 15.82 2.72
C CYS A 465 -6.13 17.26 2.56
N SER A 466 -6.19 18.04 3.64
CA SER A 466 -5.59 19.38 3.68
C SER A 466 -4.54 19.46 4.78
N VAL A 467 -3.34 19.90 4.43
CA VAL A 467 -2.23 20.06 5.37
C VAL A 467 -1.67 21.46 5.27
N GLY A 468 -1.41 22.08 6.42
CA GLY A 468 -0.80 23.40 6.46
C GLY A 468 -0.24 23.77 7.82
N TRP A 469 0.38 24.94 7.91
CA TRP A 469 0.92 25.50 9.15
C TRP A 469 1.87 24.57 9.91
N THR A 470 2.69 23.84 9.15
CA THR A 470 3.76 22.98 9.67
C THR A 470 5.05 23.77 9.81
N ILE A 471 5.99 23.30 10.62
CA ILE A 471 7.28 24.00 10.85
C ILE A 471 8.44 23.33 10.11
N ASP A 472 8.41 21.99 9.97
CA ASP A 472 9.37 21.25 9.14
C ASP A 472 8.72 20.87 7.80
N GLU A 473 8.20 19.64 7.65
CA GLU A 473 7.67 19.15 6.38
C GLU A 473 6.15 18.92 6.46
N ALA A 474 5.38 19.48 5.52
CA ALA A 474 3.93 19.28 5.55
C ALA A 474 3.53 17.84 5.18
N PHE A 475 4.21 17.23 4.20
CA PHE A 475 4.00 15.82 3.84
C PHE A 475 5.30 15.04 3.67
N SER A 476 5.38 13.82 4.22
CA SER A 476 6.54 12.94 4.02
C SER A 476 6.17 11.50 3.66
N SER A 477 6.77 10.93 2.62
CA SER A 477 6.59 9.51 2.21
C SER A 477 7.92 8.78 2.02
N ARG A 478 8.96 9.20 2.75
CA ARG A 478 10.27 8.53 2.70
C ARG A 478 10.14 7.03 2.97
N SER A 479 10.86 6.24 2.17
CA SER A 479 10.88 4.78 2.24
C SER A 479 9.51 4.10 2.08
N ALA A 480 8.49 4.83 1.63
CA ALA A 480 7.22 4.22 1.25
C ALA A 480 7.42 3.26 0.06
N TRP A 481 6.41 2.45 -0.20
CA TRP A 481 6.38 1.48 -1.28
C TRP A 481 5.41 1.94 -2.37
N ASN A 482 4.23 1.34 -2.46
CA ASN A 482 3.21 1.68 -3.46
C ASN A 482 2.16 2.60 -2.83
N ILE A 483 2.18 3.90 -3.11
CA ILE A 483 1.31 4.87 -2.44
C ILE A 483 0.75 5.92 -3.40
N SER A 484 -0.37 6.53 -3.01
CA SER A 484 -0.97 7.67 -3.72
C SER A 484 -1.32 8.82 -2.78
N LEU A 485 -0.87 10.03 -3.11
CA LEU A 485 -1.41 11.28 -2.58
C LEU A 485 -2.15 11.97 -3.72
N GLN A 486 -3.47 12.06 -3.60
CA GLN A 486 -4.31 12.60 -4.66
C GLN A 486 -5.27 13.67 -4.18
N ARG A 487 -5.57 14.63 -5.08
CA ARG A 487 -6.59 15.65 -4.85
C ARG A 487 -6.47 16.37 -3.50
N SER A 488 -5.26 16.44 -2.95
CA SER A 488 -5.00 16.96 -1.61
C SER A 488 -4.42 18.37 -1.70
N MET A 489 -4.51 19.12 -0.61
CA MET A 489 -3.97 20.47 -0.52
C MET A 489 -2.84 20.52 0.50
N ILE A 490 -1.70 21.10 0.11
CA ILE A 490 -0.62 21.48 1.00
C ILE A 490 -0.46 22.99 0.89
N SER A 491 -0.71 23.72 1.97
CA SER A 491 -0.68 25.18 1.94
C SER A 491 -0.06 25.80 3.18
N GLU A 492 0.69 26.89 2.97
CA GLU A 492 1.28 27.69 4.05
C GLU A 492 2.03 26.88 5.13
N PRO A 493 2.97 25.99 4.77
CA PRO A 493 3.98 25.60 5.75
C PRO A 493 4.68 26.88 6.25
N LEU A 494 4.82 27.03 7.56
CA LEU A 494 5.26 28.27 8.19
C LEU A 494 6.74 28.53 7.84
N ASN A 495 7.03 29.73 7.34
CA ASN A 495 8.30 30.01 6.70
C ASN A 495 9.43 30.26 7.70
N VAL A 496 9.39 31.36 8.45
CA VAL A 496 10.37 31.69 9.50
C VAL A 496 9.73 31.46 10.87
N ALA A 497 9.57 30.18 11.22
CA ALA A 497 8.75 29.76 12.35
C ALA A 497 9.53 29.26 13.58
N GLY A 498 10.87 29.24 13.52
CA GLY A 498 11.73 28.76 14.63
C GLY A 498 11.98 27.25 14.57
N HIS A 499 12.72 26.80 13.55
CA HIS A 499 13.06 25.40 13.37
C HIS A 499 14.29 25.00 14.22
N LYS A 500 14.15 23.97 15.07
CA LYS A 500 15.18 23.60 16.08
C LYS A 500 16.56 23.25 15.51
N ASN A 501 16.61 22.71 14.29
CA ASN A 501 17.86 22.30 13.63
C ASN A 501 18.52 23.41 12.79
N TYR A 502 17.95 24.61 12.71
CA TYR A 502 18.47 25.69 11.89
C TYR A 502 18.64 26.99 12.72
N PRO A 503 19.55 27.89 12.30
CA PRO A 503 19.67 29.20 12.93
C PRO A 503 18.33 29.96 12.91
N ALA A 504 18.09 30.76 13.96
CA ALA A 504 16.94 31.65 14.01
C ALA A 504 16.88 32.56 12.78
N GLY A 505 15.69 32.78 12.23
CA GLY A 505 15.49 33.54 10.99
C GLY A 505 15.58 32.73 9.70
N THR A 506 15.91 31.42 9.77
CA THR A 506 15.94 30.56 8.58
C THR A 506 14.54 30.34 8.03
N ALA A 507 14.37 30.61 6.73
CA ALA A 507 13.16 30.30 5.96
C ALA A 507 13.13 28.80 5.64
N HIS A 508 12.12 28.10 6.14
CA HIS A 508 11.98 26.63 6.07
C HIS A 508 10.52 26.20 5.87
N GLY A 509 9.68 27.02 5.23
CA GLY A 509 8.30 26.65 4.93
C GLY A 509 8.23 25.64 3.78
N TYR A 510 8.41 24.34 4.08
CA TYR A 510 8.53 23.29 3.06
C TYR A 510 7.28 22.43 2.89
N SER A 511 6.88 22.20 1.63
CA SER A 511 5.68 21.41 1.33
C SER A 511 5.90 19.92 1.59
N ALA A 512 6.79 19.27 0.86
CA ALA A 512 6.86 17.81 0.94
C ALA A 512 8.22 17.19 0.63
N THR A 513 8.50 16.07 1.29
CA THR A 513 9.55 15.13 0.88
C THR A 513 8.94 13.79 0.47
N ILE A 514 9.08 13.44 -0.80
CA ILE A 514 8.38 12.30 -1.41
C ILE A 514 9.29 11.15 -1.78
N GLY A 515 8.82 9.92 -1.54
CA GLY A 515 9.49 8.67 -1.85
C GLY A 515 8.47 7.58 -2.18
N GLY A 516 8.94 6.37 -2.45
CA GLY A 516 8.10 5.27 -2.91
C GLY A 516 8.92 4.27 -3.70
N ASP A 517 8.73 2.95 -3.55
CA ASP A 517 9.09 2.01 -4.62
C ASP A 517 8.35 2.42 -5.90
N VAL A 518 7.04 2.73 -5.77
CA VAL A 518 6.33 3.62 -6.69
C VAL A 518 5.40 4.58 -5.94
N GLY A 519 5.71 5.87 -5.94
CA GLY A 519 4.86 6.91 -5.36
C GLY A 519 4.12 7.73 -6.42
N SER A 520 2.79 7.78 -6.35
CA SER A 520 1.93 8.60 -7.20
C SER A 520 1.49 9.87 -6.48
N PHE A 521 1.82 11.04 -7.02
CA PHE A 521 1.47 12.35 -6.47
C PHE A 521 0.75 13.12 -7.57
N HIS A 522 -0.59 13.18 -7.52
CA HIS A 522 -1.35 13.77 -8.62
C HIS A 522 -2.57 14.59 -8.21
N HIS A 523 -2.88 15.60 -9.03
CA HIS A 523 -4.00 16.53 -8.81
C HIS A 523 -3.98 17.24 -7.46
N ASN A 524 -2.80 17.42 -6.86
CA ASN A 524 -2.67 18.14 -5.60
C ASN A 524 -2.48 19.65 -5.84
N LEU A 525 -2.97 20.47 -4.92
CA LEU A 525 -2.67 21.90 -4.87
C LEU A 525 -1.60 22.15 -3.81
N LEU A 526 -0.46 22.69 -4.23
CA LEU A 526 0.63 23.08 -3.35
C LEU A 526 0.80 24.58 -3.46
N ALA A 527 0.55 25.32 -2.39
CA ALA A 527 0.50 26.76 -2.47
C ALA A 527 1.25 27.41 -1.31
N HIS A 528 1.85 28.56 -1.57
CA HIS A 528 2.36 29.42 -0.51
C HIS A 528 3.45 28.75 0.35
N ALA A 529 4.43 28.12 -0.30
CA ALA A 529 5.56 27.48 0.35
C ALA A 529 6.90 28.11 -0.07
N GLU A 530 7.87 28.18 0.83
CA GLU A 530 9.21 28.67 0.52
C GLU A 530 9.97 27.74 -0.43
N GLY A 531 9.71 26.45 -0.30
CA GLY A 531 10.50 25.43 -0.97
C GLY A 531 9.88 24.04 -0.94
N ARG A 532 10.57 23.13 -1.63
CA ARG A 532 10.23 21.71 -1.67
C ARG A 532 8.76 21.49 -2.02
N SER A 533 8.29 22.17 -3.08
CA SER A 533 6.98 21.85 -3.66
C SER A 533 6.92 20.34 -3.85
N TRP A 534 7.99 19.76 -4.39
CA TRP A 534 8.37 18.38 -4.06
C TRP A 534 9.87 18.29 -3.84
N SER A 535 10.31 17.74 -2.71
CA SER A 535 11.68 17.23 -2.54
C SER A 535 11.66 15.74 -2.79
N MET A 536 12.32 15.27 -3.85
CA MET A 536 12.41 13.85 -4.17
C MET A 536 13.47 13.19 -3.29
N GLY A 537 13.04 12.30 -2.41
CA GLY A 537 13.85 11.52 -1.49
C GLY A 537 13.73 10.03 -1.78
N GLY A 538 14.13 9.60 -2.98
CA GLY A 538 13.98 8.20 -3.45
C GLY A 538 14.74 7.17 -2.60
N GLY A 539 15.72 7.60 -1.81
CA GLY A 539 16.52 6.73 -0.95
C GLY A 539 17.46 5.84 -1.76
N VAL A 540 17.91 4.75 -1.12
CA VAL A 540 18.79 3.75 -1.74
C VAL A 540 18.27 2.34 -1.50
N ASP A 541 18.64 1.43 -2.39
CA ASP A 541 18.33 0.01 -2.27
C ASP A 541 19.37 -0.72 -1.39
N ASP A 542 19.24 -2.03 -1.30
CA ASP A 542 20.11 -2.90 -0.52
C ASP A 542 21.58 -2.94 -0.97
N ASN A 543 21.88 -2.39 -2.15
CA ASN A 543 23.22 -2.26 -2.72
C ASN A 543 23.73 -0.80 -2.64
N ALA A 544 23.06 0.05 -1.85
CA ALA A 544 23.30 1.49 -1.77
C ALA A 544 23.14 2.22 -3.11
N ALA A 545 22.41 1.63 -4.06
CA ALA A 545 22.12 2.28 -5.34
C ALA A 545 20.85 3.13 -5.25
N PHE A 546 20.77 4.22 -6.01
CA PHE A 546 19.57 5.07 -6.07
C PHE A 546 18.29 4.23 -6.24
N ALA A 547 17.32 4.50 -5.36
CA ALA A 547 16.03 3.84 -5.34
C ALA A 547 14.88 4.81 -5.59
N GLY A 548 13.69 4.22 -5.63
CA GLY A 548 12.42 4.90 -5.71
C GLY A 548 12.00 5.33 -7.12
N ARG A 549 10.71 5.18 -7.39
CA ARG A 549 10.09 5.56 -8.66
C ARG A 549 8.92 6.49 -8.38
N LEU A 550 8.88 7.66 -9.01
CA LEU A 550 7.90 8.70 -8.67
C LEU A 550 7.11 9.12 -9.91
N ASP A 551 5.78 9.16 -9.81
CA ASP A 551 4.89 9.76 -10.81
C ASP A 551 4.29 11.04 -10.20
N ILE A 552 4.85 12.18 -10.59
CA ILE A 552 4.45 13.52 -10.17
C ILE A 552 3.69 14.12 -11.33
N ARG A 553 2.36 14.10 -11.24
CA ARG A 553 1.49 14.32 -12.40
C ARG A 553 0.35 15.28 -12.14
N ASN A 554 0.08 16.21 -13.04
CA ASN A 554 -1.10 17.08 -12.96
C ASN A 554 -1.29 17.82 -11.61
N ASN A 555 -0.19 18.11 -10.90
CA ASN A 555 -0.25 18.95 -9.70
C ASN A 555 -0.26 20.43 -10.07
N VAL A 556 -0.87 21.26 -9.23
CA VAL A 556 -0.77 22.72 -9.31
C VAL A 556 0.14 23.20 -8.20
N VAL A 557 1.14 24.01 -8.56
CA VAL A 557 2.04 24.65 -7.60
C VAL A 557 1.94 26.16 -7.74
N TYR A 558 1.63 26.87 -6.65
CA TYR A 558 1.43 28.32 -6.66
C TYR A 558 2.27 29.05 -5.60
N ASN A 559 2.77 30.23 -5.97
CA ASN A 559 3.47 31.16 -5.07
C ASN A 559 4.61 30.51 -4.25
N PHE A 560 5.51 29.83 -4.94
CA PHE A 560 6.71 29.24 -4.35
C PHE A 560 7.81 30.29 -4.10
N GLY A 561 8.63 30.10 -3.07
CA GLY A 561 9.74 30.97 -2.71
C GLY A 561 11.04 30.67 -3.47
N ASN A 562 12.16 30.61 -2.76
CA ASN A 562 13.49 30.47 -3.36
C ASN A 562 13.85 29.02 -3.73
N ARG A 563 12.96 28.05 -3.51
CA ARG A 563 13.13 26.66 -3.91
C ARG A 563 11.81 26.13 -4.49
N VAL A 564 11.88 25.21 -5.46
CA VAL A 564 10.70 24.66 -6.13
C VAL A 564 10.70 23.14 -5.97
N THR A 565 10.66 22.36 -7.06
CA THR A 565 10.80 20.89 -7.02
C THR A 565 12.25 20.51 -7.29
N ASP A 566 12.82 19.67 -6.41
CA ASP A 566 14.22 19.24 -6.49
C ASP A 566 14.49 17.89 -5.80
N GLY A 567 15.76 17.55 -5.57
CA GLY A 567 16.22 16.23 -5.15
C GLY A 567 16.35 15.24 -6.31
N GLY A 568 16.23 13.95 -6.02
CA GLY A 568 16.18 12.92 -7.04
C GLY A 568 15.76 11.53 -6.54
N ALA A 569 15.42 10.69 -7.51
CA ALA A 569 15.05 9.29 -7.32
C ALA A 569 15.54 8.48 -8.53
N LYS A 570 15.45 7.15 -8.47
CA LYS A 570 15.91 6.26 -9.54
C LYS A 570 15.24 6.59 -10.88
N GLN A 571 13.91 6.71 -10.87
CA GLN A 571 13.10 7.04 -12.06
C GLN A 571 11.96 7.99 -11.69
N VAL A 572 11.79 9.07 -12.45
CA VAL A 572 10.76 10.08 -12.18
C VAL A 572 9.99 10.40 -13.45
N ASN A 573 8.67 10.20 -13.44
CA ASN A 573 7.75 10.76 -14.41
C ASN A 573 7.25 12.10 -13.85
N PHE A 574 7.54 13.20 -14.54
CA PHE A 574 7.15 14.56 -14.18
C PHE A 574 6.28 15.16 -15.31
N VAL A 575 4.97 14.92 -15.22
CA VAL A 575 4.06 15.02 -16.38
C VAL A 575 2.89 15.95 -16.12
N GLY A 576 2.63 16.91 -17.01
CA GLY A 576 1.38 17.66 -16.99
C GLY A 576 1.18 18.57 -15.77
N ASN A 577 2.24 18.91 -15.02
CA ASN A 577 2.12 19.79 -13.86
C ASN A 577 1.99 21.25 -14.28
N TYR A 578 1.29 22.05 -13.47
CA TYR A 578 1.06 23.47 -13.70
C TYR A 578 1.67 24.31 -12.58
N TYR A 579 2.76 25.02 -12.87
CA TYR A 579 3.43 25.90 -11.93
C TYR A 579 3.02 27.34 -12.21
N LYS A 580 2.47 28.03 -11.24
CA LYS A 580 2.07 29.43 -11.36
C LYS A 580 2.91 30.29 -10.42
N GLN A 581 3.66 31.22 -10.99
CA GLN A 581 4.37 32.22 -10.19
C GLN A 581 3.36 33.09 -9.42
N GLY A 582 3.66 33.34 -8.15
CA GLY A 582 2.92 34.29 -7.32
C GLY A 582 3.83 35.42 -6.83
N PRO A 583 3.34 36.29 -5.93
CA PRO A 583 4.09 37.43 -5.41
C PRO A 583 5.47 37.13 -4.78
N ALA A 584 5.71 35.92 -4.28
CA ALA A 584 6.99 35.47 -3.70
C ALA A 584 7.92 34.78 -4.72
N SER A 585 7.42 34.46 -5.92
CA SER A 585 8.12 33.61 -6.89
C SER A 585 9.06 34.38 -7.80
N SER A 586 10.22 33.80 -8.06
CA SER A 586 11.21 34.33 -9.01
C SER A 586 11.74 33.28 -10.00
N HIS A 587 11.64 31.98 -9.69
CA HIS A 587 12.14 30.92 -10.56
C HIS A 587 11.27 30.72 -11.80
N THR A 588 11.92 30.42 -12.92
CA THR A 588 11.29 30.13 -14.22
C THR A 588 11.49 28.68 -14.68
N TYR A 589 11.65 27.77 -13.73
CA TYR A 589 11.70 26.32 -13.93
C TYR A 589 10.84 25.59 -12.90
N ALA A 590 10.36 24.39 -13.23
CA ALA A 590 9.53 23.60 -12.33
C ALA A 590 10.37 22.59 -11.53
N LEU A 591 11.24 21.84 -12.22
CA LEU A 591 12.09 20.80 -11.64
C LEU A 591 13.58 21.09 -11.85
N ARG A 592 14.32 21.13 -10.73
CA ARG A 592 15.78 21.05 -10.69
C ARG A 592 16.19 19.64 -10.28
N ALA A 593 16.52 18.78 -11.24
CA ALA A 593 16.99 17.43 -10.96
C ALA A 593 18.41 17.47 -10.39
N GLN A 594 18.58 17.18 -9.10
CA GLN A 594 19.87 17.30 -8.42
C GLN A 594 20.68 16.02 -8.51
N TYR A 595 21.90 16.14 -9.04
CA TYR A 595 22.94 15.12 -9.08
C TYR A 595 24.08 15.59 -8.18
N GLU A 596 23.94 15.34 -6.87
CA GLU A 596 24.83 15.85 -5.83
C GLU A 596 25.68 14.75 -5.16
N ASP A 597 25.22 13.50 -5.23
CA ASP A 597 25.90 12.36 -4.62
C ASP A 597 26.41 11.40 -5.70
N ASN A 598 27.70 11.03 -5.64
CA ASN A 598 28.29 9.99 -6.51
C ASN A 598 27.94 8.57 -6.02
N MET A 599 26.66 8.34 -5.71
CA MET A 599 26.14 7.05 -5.26
C MET A 599 25.94 6.08 -6.45
N PRO A 600 26.03 4.75 -6.23
CA PRO A 600 25.71 3.75 -7.24
C PRO A 600 24.29 3.90 -7.83
N GLY A 601 24.08 3.34 -9.01
CA GLY A 601 22.78 3.39 -9.70
C GLY A 601 22.62 4.62 -10.61
N MET A 602 21.37 4.90 -10.98
CA MET A 602 21.03 5.95 -11.94
C MET A 602 19.86 6.78 -11.41
N GLN A 603 19.87 8.08 -11.68
CA GLN A 603 18.71 8.96 -11.53
C GLN A 603 18.26 9.42 -12.92
N GLN A 604 17.03 9.10 -13.31
CA GLN A 604 16.52 9.33 -14.66
C GLN A 604 15.12 9.95 -14.64
N TYR A 605 14.83 10.79 -15.62
CA TYR A 605 13.64 11.64 -15.63
C TYR A 605 12.92 11.56 -16.98
N HIS A 606 11.59 11.50 -16.95
CA HIS A 606 10.71 11.74 -18.07
C HIS A 606 9.94 13.03 -17.75
N CYS A 607 10.14 14.08 -18.55
CA CYS A 607 9.55 15.40 -18.31
C CYS A 607 8.74 15.83 -19.53
N ALA A 608 7.41 15.92 -19.39
CA ALA A 608 6.47 16.12 -20.49
C ALA A 608 5.25 16.98 -20.09
N GLY A 609 4.77 17.85 -21.00
CA GLY A 609 3.45 18.49 -20.85
C GLY A 609 3.29 19.51 -19.70
N ASN A 610 4.38 19.95 -19.05
CA ASN A 610 4.31 20.88 -17.94
C ASN A 610 4.18 22.33 -18.42
N SER A 611 3.49 23.16 -17.64
CA SER A 611 3.31 24.58 -17.95
C SER A 611 3.74 25.47 -16.79
N MET A 612 4.33 26.61 -17.14
CA MET A 612 4.50 27.77 -16.26
C MET A 612 4.21 29.05 -17.06
N PRO A 613 3.00 29.62 -16.93
CA PRO A 613 2.64 30.84 -17.66
C PRO A 613 3.69 31.93 -17.50
N GLY A 614 4.12 32.52 -18.62
CA GLY A 614 5.19 33.51 -18.65
C GLY A 614 6.62 32.94 -18.85
N ALA A 615 6.80 31.62 -18.72
CA ALA A 615 8.11 30.96 -18.89
C ALA A 615 8.08 29.86 -19.98
N PHE A 616 7.20 28.87 -19.86
CA PHE A 616 7.04 27.75 -20.81
C PHE A 616 5.61 27.18 -20.76
N ASN A 617 5.20 26.44 -21.79
CA ASN A 617 3.89 25.78 -21.84
C ASN A 617 4.04 24.27 -22.13
N GLN A 618 2.92 23.55 -22.06
CA GLN A 618 2.87 22.09 -22.24
C GLN A 618 3.45 21.57 -23.56
N ASP A 619 3.42 22.39 -24.62
CA ASP A 619 3.90 22.03 -25.96
C ASP A 619 5.34 22.49 -26.22
N SER A 620 5.93 23.22 -25.26
CA SER A 620 7.33 23.66 -25.33
C SER A 620 8.29 22.49 -25.18
N THR A 621 9.54 22.65 -25.63
CA THR A 621 10.63 21.75 -25.22
C THR A 621 10.76 21.74 -23.69
N GLN A 622 10.65 20.56 -23.08
CA GLN A 622 10.50 20.44 -21.62
C GLN A 622 11.82 20.34 -20.85
N TYR A 623 12.91 19.94 -21.51
CA TYR A 623 14.25 19.85 -20.92
C TYR A 623 15.33 20.22 -21.95
N PRO A 624 16.53 20.67 -21.52
CA PRO A 624 17.57 21.09 -22.45
C PRO A 624 18.08 19.94 -23.32
N PRO A 625 18.54 20.22 -24.56
CA PRO A 625 19.14 19.20 -25.41
C PRO A 625 20.44 18.64 -24.83
N GLY A 626 20.90 17.50 -25.37
CA GLY A 626 22.11 16.84 -24.92
C GLY A 626 21.89 16.15 -23.57
N ASP A 627 22.70 16.49 -22.57
CA ASP A 627 22.63 15.88 -21.24
C ASP A 627 21.71 16.62 -20.25
N GLY A 628 21.00 17.66 -20.70
CA GLY A 628 20.03 18.39 -19.89
C GLY A 628 20.62 19.45 -18.94
N THR A 629 21.91 19.80 -19.07
CA THR A 629 22.59 20.76 -18.18
C THR A 629 22.71 22.19 -18.75
N SER A 630 22.41 22.37 -20.05
CA SER A 630 22.77 23.57 -20.82
C SER A 630 21.86 24.79 -20.59
N VAL A 631 20.63 24.60 -20.10
CA VAL A 631 19.65 25.68 -19.86
C VAL A 631 19.01 25.49 -18.49
N LYS A 632 18.93 26.55 -17.69
CA LYS A 632 18.48 26.52 -16.28
C LYS A 632 17.29 27.45 -15.98
N ALA A 633 16.82 28.20 -16.97
CA ALA A 633 15.76 29.19 -16.85
C ALA A 633 14.81 29.09 -18.06
N ASN A 634 13.54 29.44 -17.85
CA ASN A 634 12.47 29.32 -18.84
C ASN A 634 12.38 27.90 -19.43
N ILE A 635 12.47 26.89 -18.57
CA ILE A 635 12.51 25.48 -18.95
C ILE A 635 11.82 24.65 -17.87
N ALA A 636 11.06 23.61 -18.23
CA ALA A 636 10.34 22.82 -17.23
C ALA A 636 11.28 22.05 -16.30
N CYS A 637 12.21 21.31 -16.86
CA CYS A 637 13.14 20.45 -16.13
C CYS A 637 14.57 20.67 -16.58
N TRP A 638 15.54 20.66 -15.66
CA TRP A 638 16.97 20.68 -16.00
C TRP A 638 17.79 19.88 -14.98
N ALA A 639 18.99 19.44 -15.39
CA ALA A 639 19.91 18.66 -14.54
C ALA A 639 20.98 19.55 -13.90
N ASP A 640 21.04 19.53 -12.57
CA ASP A 640 22.03 20.23 -11.76
C ASP A 640 23.09 19.23 -11.26
N VAL A 641 24.24 19.20 -11.93
CA VAL A 641 25.35 18.28 -11.59
C VAL A 641 26.42 19.04 -10.82
N SER A 642 26.65 18.64 -9.57
CA SER A 642 27.59 19.33 -8.67
C SER A 642 28.81 18.49 -8.25
N PHE A 643 28.97 17.27 -8.78
CA PHE A 643 30.14 16.41 -8.52
C PHE A 643 30.92 16.03 -9.79
N SER A 644 32.17 15.58 -9.59
CA SER A 644 33.10 15.17 -10.65
C SER A 644 33.70 13.77 -10.38
N PRO A 645 33.83 12.89 -11.39
CA PRO A 645 33.34 13.07 -12.76
C PRO A 645 31.80 13.06 -12.81
N ALA A 646 31.23 13.86 -13.73
CA ALA A 646 29.78 13.89 -13.94
C ALA A 646 29.25 12.51 -14.41
N PRO A 647 27.99 12.17 -14.07
CA PRO A 647 27.35 10.96 -14.58
C PRO A 647 27.33 10.90 -16.12
N THR A 648 27.70 9.75 -16.66
CA THR A 648 27.77 9.50 -18.12
C THR A 648 26.50 8.89 -18.71
N TYR A 649 25.57 8.42 -17.87
CA TYR A 649 24.30 7.88 -18.32
C TYR A 649 23.32 8.99 -18.75
N GLN A 650 22.36 8.63 -19.60
CA GLN A 650 21.32 9.55 -20.05
C GLN A 650 20.40 9.95 -18.89
N LYS A 651 20.17 11.27 -18.76
CA LYS A 651 19.41 11.87 -17.66
C LYS A 651 17.91 12.01 -17.96
N PHE A 652 17.56 12.38 -19.19
CA PHE A 652 16.17 12.63 -19.62
C PHE A 652 15.72 11.67 -20.74
N PHE A 653 14.50 11.15 -20.64
CA PHE A 653 13.91 10.19 -21.58
C PHE A 653 12.57 10.67 -22.16
N PRO A 654 12.27 10.35 -23.42
CA PRO A 654 11.04 10.77 -24.09
C PRO A 654 9.80 10.01 -23.63
N GLU A 655 9.95 8.80 -23.10
CA GLU A 655 8.85 7.93 -22.67
C GLU A 655 8.82 7.75 -21.15
N PRO A 656 7.63 7.54 -20.55
CA PRO A 656 7.51 7.26 -19.12
C PRO A 656 8.13 5.91 -18.75
N PHE A 657 8.64 5.79 -17.52
CA PHE A 657 9.34 4.59 -17.05
C PHE A 657 8.41 3.45 -16.61
N PHE A 658 7.15 3.77 -16.30
CA PHE A 658 6.14 2.85 -15.80
C PHE A 658 4.74 3.47 -15.97
N GLU A 659 3.70 2.64 -15.95
CA GLU A 659 2.31 3.09 -16.06
C GLU A 659 1.88 3.94 -14.86
N SER A 660 1.21 5.06 -15.10
CA SER A 660 0.74 5.95 -14.02
C SER A 660 -0.49 5.41 -13.31
N HIS A 661 -1.41 4.78 -14.04
CA HIS A 661 -2.77 4.48 -13.59
C HIS A 661 -3.54 5.73 -13.10
N VAL A 662 -3.28 6.86 -13.77
CA VAL A 662 -3.91 8.16 -13.51
C VAL A 662 -4.50 8.67 -14.81
N ASP A 663 -5.79 9.04 -14.82
CA ASP A 663 -6.41 9.79 -15.90
C ASP A 663 -5.67 11.14 -16.02
N THR A 664 -4.98 11.33 -17.15
CA THR A 664 -4.02 12.41 -17.32
C THR A 664 -4.59 13.47 -18.23
N GLN A 665 -4.58 14.72 -17.78
CA GLN A 665 -5.03 15.86 -18.57
C GLN A 665 -3.85 16.74 -19.02
N PRO A 666 -4.04 17.56 -20.07
CA PRO A 666 -3.16 18.69 -20.32
C PRO A 666 -3.04 19.57 -19.06
N SER A 667 -1.85 20.15 -18.81
CA SER A 667 -1.59 20.90 -17.57
C SER A 667 -2.55 22.07 -17.35
N THR A 668 -3.03 22.68 -18.43
CA THR A 668 -4.03 23.77 -18.39
C THR A 668 -5.41 23.30 -17.92
N GLU A 669 -5.84 22.09 -18.27
CA GLU A 669 -7.09 21.51 -17.77
C GLU A 669 -6.92 20.95 -16.36
N ALA A 670 -5.78 20.31 -16.08
CA ALA A 670 -5.42 19.86 -14.73
C ALA A 670 -5.51 21.01 -13.72
N TYR A 671 -5.02 22.20 -14.07
CA TYR A 671 -5.18 23.40 -13.25
C TYR A 671 -6.63 23.66 -12.85
N LYS A 672 -7.56 23.53 -13.79
CA LYS A 672 -8.99 23.80 -13.56
C LYS A 672 -9.61 22.76 -12.64
N ARG A 673 -9.29 21.48 -12.86
CA ARG A 673 -9.77 20.35 -12.04
C ARG A 673 -9.22 20.43 -10.62
N VAL A 674 -7.92 20.72 -10.45
CA VAL A 674 -7.29 20.84 -9.13
C VAL A 674 -7.90 21.97 -8.32
N LEU A 675 -8.14 23.15 -8.90
CA LEU A 675 -8.79 24.24 -8.14
C LEU A 675 -10.22 23.92 -7.73
N SER A 676 -10.89 23.01 -8.46
CA SER A 676 -12.27 22.65 -8.22
C SER A 676 -12.43 21.52 -7.18
N ASP A 677 -11.43 20.64 -7.03
CA ASP A 677 -11.53 19.41 -6.25
C ASP A 677 -10.22 19.01 -5.54
N SER A 678 -9.50 19.99 -5.00
CA SER A 678 -8.37 19.73 -4.08
C SER A 678 -8.68 20.09 -2.63
N GLY A 679 -8.03 19.35 -1.72
CA GLY A 679 -8.16 19.50 -0.28
C GLY A 679 -9.46 18.91 0.28
N ALA A 680 -9.60 18.98 1.59
CA ALA A 680 -10.80 18.56 2.29
C ALA A 680 -11.96 19.49 1.93
N SER A 681 -12.90 18.97 1.14
CA SER A 681 -14.10 19.66 0.69
C SER A 681 -15.40 19.18 1.36
N GLN A 682 -15.33 18.10 2.14
CA GLN A 682 -16.45 17.51 2.86
C GLN A 682 -16.17 17.52 4.37
N PRO A 683 -17.17 17.83 5.22
CA PRO A 683 -18.54 18.25 4.85
C PRO A 683 -18.61 19.63 4.17
N VAL A 684 -17.60 20.48 4.38
CA VAL A 684 -17.48 21.79 3.72
C VAL A 684 -16.02 22.06 3.41
N ARG A 685 -15.73 22.92 2.42
CA ARG A 685 -14.40 23.56 2.28
C ARG A 685 -14.31 24.72 3.27
N ASP A 686 -13.21 24.79 4.01
CA ASP A 686 -13.03 25.81 5.02
C ASP A 686 -12.51 27.14 4.43
N LEU A 687 -12.54 28.22 5.20
CA LEU A 687 -12.18 29.56 4.73
C LEU A 687 -10.71 29.66 4.33
N HIS A 688 -9.84 28.91 5.02
CA HIS A 688 -8.42 28.83 4.65
C HIS A 688 -8.24 28.22 3.25
N ASP A 689 -8.74 27.01 3.02
CA ASP A 689 -8.58 26.32 1.73
C ASP A 689 -9.29 27.09 0.60
N ALA A 690 -10.46 27.70 0.88
CA ALA A 690 -11.17 28.56 -0.06
C ALA A 690 -10.34 29.79 -0.45
N ARG A 691 -9.66 30.43 0.51
CA ARG A 691 -8.73 31.54 0.24
C ARG A 691 -7.58 31.08 -0.65
N ILE A 692 -6.95 29.95 -0.33
CA ILE A 692 -5.81 29.43 -1.10
C ILE A 692 -6.18 29.16 -2.56
N VAL A 693 -7.37 28.58 -2.81
CA VAL A 693 -7.89 28.38 -4.17
C VAL A 693 -8.10 29.73 -4.87
N ASN A 694 -8.74 30.69 -4.20
CA ASN A 694 -8.98 32.02 -4.77
C ASN A 694 -7.68 32.77 -5.09
N GLU A 695 -6.72 32.77 -4.18
CA GLU A 695 -5.41 33.40 -4.38
C GLU A 695 -4.64 32.74 -5.53
N THR A 696 -4.72 31.41 -5.63
CA THR A 696 -4.17 30.68 -6.78
C THR A 696 -4.86 31.09 -8.07
N LEU A 697 -6.18 31.26 -8.07
CA LEU A 697 -6.94 31.69 -9.24
C LEU A 697 -6.55 33.10 -9.70
N THR A 698 -6.54 34.06 -8.78
CA THR A 698 -6.30 35.50 -9.06
C THR A 698 -4.82 35.85 -9.19
N GLY A 699 -3.90 34.98 -8.75
CA GLY A 699 -2.47 35.29 -8.73
C GLY A 699 -2.10 36.33 -7.66
N THR A 700 -2.84 36.37 -6.55
CA THR A 700 -2.63 37.30 -5.43
C THR A 700 -2.15 36.59 -4.17
N ALA A 701 -1.80 37.35 -3.14
CA ALA A 701 -1.60 36.84 -1.78
C ALA A 701 -2.17 37.85 -0.78
N ALA A 702 -3.08 37.44 0.11
CA ALA A 702 -3.71 38.34 1.07
C ALA A 702 -2.77 38.67 2.24
N TYR A 703 -2.00 37.69 2.71
CA TYR A 703 -1.17 37.82 3.90
C TYR A 703 0.32 37.95 3.58
N VAL A 704 1.09 38.39 4.56
CA VAL A 704 2.54 38.61 4.46
C VAL A 704 3.17 38.03 5.72
N GLY A 705 4.26 37.28 5.57
CA GLY A 705 5.00 36.78 6.72
C GLY A 705 5.48 37.92 7.61
N SER A 706 5.15 37.87 8.90
CA SER A 706 5.47 38.92 9.88
C SER A 706 6.97 39.08 10.16
N VAL A 707 7.78 38.07 9.85
CA VAL A 707 9.23 38.07 10.05
C VAL A 707 9.97 38.15 8.71
N SER A 708 9.59 37.30 7.75
CA SER A 708 10.22 37.19 6.44
C SER A 708 9.85 38.33 5.49
N GLY A 709 8.70 38.99 5.69
CA GLY A 709 8.16 40.01 4.78
C GLY A 709 7.70 39.46 3.43
N LYS A 710 7.65 38.14 3.25
CA LYS A 710 7.29 37.50 1.99
C LYS A 710 5.78 37.39 1.84
N LYS A 711 5.26 37.87 0.70
CA LYS A 711 3.83 37.84 0.39
C LYS A 711 3.33 36.42 0.18
N GLY A 712 2.36 36.03 0.98
CA GLY A 712 1.74 34.71 0.98
C GLY A 712 2.56 33.64 1.70
N LEU A 713 3.79 33.89 2.14
CA LEU A 713 4.57 32.92 2.93
C LEU A 713 4.55 33.36 4.39
N ILE A 714 3.56 32.88 5.13
CA ILE A 714 3.35 33.27 6.54
C ILE A 714 4.41 32.65 7.46
N ASP A 715 4.74 33.32 8.57
CA ASP A 715 5.72 32.88 9.57
C ASP A 715 5.06 32.39 10.88
N ASP A 716 3.81 32.79 11.07
CA ASP A 716 2.96 32.42 12.19
C ASP A 716 1.51 32.29 11.70
N PRO A 717 0.71 31.33 12.19
CA PRO A 717 -0.72 31.27 11.87
C PRO A 717 -1.45 32.60 12.14
N LYS A 718 -0.98 33.40 13.11
CA LYS A 718 -1.52 34.74 13.40
C LYS A 718 -1.40 35.73 12.23
N ASP A 719 -0.43 35.55 11.33
CA ASP A 719 -0.30 36.40 10.13
C ASP A 719 -1.55 36.29 9.24
N ALA A 720 -2.22 35.13 9.28
CA ALA A 720 -3.46 34.83 8.56
C ALA A 720 -4.72 34.91 9.44
N GLY A 721 -4.61 35.44 10.67
CA GLY A 721 -5.72 35.54 11.62
C GLY A 721 -5.93 34.31 12.52
N GLY A 722 -5.08 33.28 12.41
CA GLY A 722 -5.18 32.03 13.17
C GLY A 722 -6.18 31.03 12.56
N LEU A 723 -6.42 29.92 13.28
CA LEU A 723 -7.46 28.97 12.90
C LEU A 723 -8.82 29.67 12.98
N GLU A 724 -9.60 29.57 11.91
CA GLU A 724 -11.00 29.98 11.94
C GLU A 724 -11.80 29.15 12.96
N ASP A 725 -13.01 29.60 13.29
CA ASP A 725 -13.83 28.88 14.27
C ASP A 725 -14.32 27.52 13.73
N PHE A 726 -14.16 26.48 14.55
CA PHE A 726 -14.58 25.09 14.31
C PHE A 726 -15.36 24.61 15.54
N PRO A 727 -16.62 25.05 15.71
CA PRO A 727 -17.42 24.74 16.87
C PRO A 727 -17.67 23.23 16.98
N GLU A 728 -17.70 22.72 18.22
CA GLU A 728 -18.06 21.33 18.48
C GLU A 728 -19.50 21.09 17.97
N THR A 729 -19.64 20.11 17.08
CA THR A 729 -20.93 19.68 16.55
C THR A 729 -21.07 18.18 16.72
N LYS A 730 -22.22 17.70 17.18
CA LYS A 730 -22.49 16.26 17.36
C LYS A 730 -23.65 15.82 16.49
N ARG A 731 -23.55 14.60 15.95
CA ARG A 731 -24.67 13.92 15.30
C ARG A 731 -25.79 13.67 16.32
N SER A 732 -27.04 13.74 15.87
CA SER A 732 -28.19 13.37 16.69
C SER A 732 -28.22 11.85 16.89
N ALA A 733 -28.86 11.39 17.97
CA ALA A 733 -28.99 9.96 18.25
C ALA A 733 -29.83 9.20 17.19
N GLY A 734 -30.61 9.90 16.37
CA GLY A 734 -31.39 9.32 15.27
C GLY A 734 -30.71 9.44 13.90
N TRP A 735 -29.43 9.83 13.85
CA TRP A 735 -28.68 9.86 12.60
C TRP A 735 -28.23 8.46 12.16
N ASP A 736 -27.78 7.66 13.13
CA ASP A 736 -27.27 6.29 13.02
C ASP A 736 -27.76 5.57 14.29
N ALA A 737 -29.01 5.14 14.27
CA ALA A 737 -29.72 4.65 15.45
C ALA A 737 -29.33 3.20 15.80
N ASP A 738 -28.91 2.41 14.83
CA ASP A 738 -28.47 1.03 15.02
C ASP A 738 -26.95 0.90 15.27
N GLY A 739 -26.19 1.98 15.07
CA GLY A 739 -24.80 2.10 15.44
C GLY A 739 -23.83 1.44 14.47
N ASP A 740 -24.25 1.19 13.22
CA ASP A 740 -23.43 0.54 12.20
C ASP A 740 -22.51 1.52 11.42
N GLY A 741 -22.52 2.81 11.79
CA GLY A 741 -21.70 3.86 11.17
C GLY A 741 -22.25 4.39 9.84
N ILE A 742 -23.40 3.90 9.41
CA ILE A 742 -24.18 4.37 8.27
C ILE A 742 -25.30 5.27 8.82
N ALA A 743 -25.68 6.28 8.06
CA ALA A 743 -26.84 7.05 8.44
C ALA A 743 -28.14 6.31 8.08
N ASP A 744 -29.16 6.32 8.95
CA ASP A 744 -30.42 5.56 8.76
C ASP A 744 -31.10 5.83 7.41
N TRP A 745 -30.91 7.02 6.83
CA TRP A 745 -31.47 7.36 5.51
C TRP A 745 -30.78 6.65 4.33
N TRP A 746 -29.60 6.07 4.55
CA TRP A 746 -28.88 5.23 3.59
C TRP A 746 -29.25 3.75 3.73
N ASP A 747 -29.91 3.33 4.80
CA ASP A 747 -30.24 1.93 5.05
C ASP A 747 -30.99 1.28 3.88
N GLY A 748 -30.59 0.05 3.57
CA GLY A 748 -31.09 -0.69 2.40
C GLY A 748 -30.50 -0.26 1.06
N SER A 749 -29.64 0.77 1.04
CA SER A 749 -28.86 1.13 -0.15
C SER A 749 -27.67 0.17 -0.36
N THR A 750 -27.18 0.11 -1.59
CA THR A 750 -26.04 -0.75 -1.94
C THR A 750 -24.72 0.01 -1.88
N GLY A 751 -23.60 -0.70 -1.76
CA GLY A 751 -22.27 -0.11 -1.97
C GLY A 751 -21.97 0.29 -3.42
N GLY A 752 -22.74 -0.24 -4.39
CA GLY A 752 -22.34 -0.34 -5.79
C GLY A 752 -21.43 -1.54 -6.05
N ASP A 753 -20.95 -1.67 -7.29
CA ASP A 753 -20.18 -2.84 -7.73
C ASP A 753 -18.87 -3.00 -6.95
N GLY A 754 -18.80 -4.06 -6.13
CA GLY A 754 -17.59 -4.46 -5.40
C GLY A 754 -17.35 -3.73 -4.07
N TYR A 755 -18.32 -2.94 -3.58
CA TYR A 755 -18.23 -2.20 -2.32
C TYR A 755 -19.29 -2.64 -1.31
N THR A 756 -18.93 -2.61 -0.03
CA THR A 756 -19.87 -2.85 1.08
C THR A 756 -20.85 -1.67 1.24
N PRO A 757 -22.00 -1.83 1.92
CA PRO A 757 -22.94 -0.73 2.16
C PRO A 757 -22.30 0.50 2.81
N ILE A 758 -21.45 0.31 3.83
CA ILE A 758 -20.70 1.39 4.48
C ILE A 758 -19.75 2.08 3.50
N GLU A 759 -19.05 1.34 2.63
CA GLU A 759 -18.21 1.97 1.61
C GLU A 759 -19.02 2.80 0.61
N GLY A 760 -20.22 2.34 0.23
CA GLY A 760 -21.15 3.14 -0.57
C GLY A 760 -21.51 4.46 0.08
N TYR A 761 -21.88 4.41 1.36
CA TYR A 761 -22.18 5.60 2.16
C TYR A 761 -20.96 6.54 2.23
N LEU A 762 -19.77 6.00 2.51
CA LEU A 762 -18.53 6.80 2.56
C LEU A 762 -18.19 7.43 1.21
N ASN A 763 -18.48 6.75 0.10
CA ASN A 763 -18.27 7.28 -1.25
C ASN A 763 -19.26 8.41 -1.55
N PHE A 764 -20.54 8.22 -1.24
CA PHE A 764 -21.57 9.27 -1.37
C PHE A 764 -21.19 10.52 -0.57
N MET A 765 -20.81 10.35 0.70
CA MET A 765 -20.45 11.45 1.59
C MET A 765 -19.17 12.19 1.16
N ALA A 766 -18.30 11.55 0.36
CA ALA A 766 -17.03 12.14 -0.05
C ALA A 766 -17.11 12.98 -1.33
N ASP A 767 -18.08 12.69 -2.19
CA ASP A 767 -18.31 13.43 -3.43
C ASP A 767 -19.38 14.53 -3.22
N PRO A 768 -19.56 15.48 -4.14
CA PRO A 768 -20.61 16.50 -4.03
C PRO A 768 -21.98 15.84 -3.85
N HIS A 769 -22.70 16.25 -2.81
CA HIS A 769 -24.02 15.71 -2.51
C HIS A 769 -24.93 16.77 -1.86
N VAL A 770 -26.23 16.51 -1.89
CA VAL A 770 -27.25 17.34 -1.23
C VAL A 770 -28.32 16.48 -0.56
N PHE A 771 -28.93 17.04 0.47
CA PHE A 771 -30.06 16.45 1.20
C PHE A 771 -31.36 17.21 0.90
N VAL A 772 -32.45 16.48 0.65
CA VAL A 772 -33.75 17.06 0.35
C VAL A 772 -34.88 16.20 0.91
N ALA A 773 -35.96 16.83 1.40
CA ALA A 773 -37.15 16.10 1.83
C ALA A 773 -37.94 15.58 0.62
N PRO A 774 -38.75 14.51 0.77
CA PRO A 774 -39.71 14.11 -0.26
C PRO A 774 -40.60 15.28 -0.68
N SER A 775 -40.82 15.44 -1.99
CA SER A 775 -41.53 16.60 -2.58
C SER A 775 -40.86 17.97 -2.34
N GLY A 776 -39.66 17.99 -1.74
CA GLY A 776 -38.87 19.19 -1.50
C GLY A 776 -38.03 19.60 -2.71
N THR A 777 -37.34 20.72 -2.57
CA THR A 777 -36.41 21.23 -3.58
C THR A 777 -35.10 21.67 -2.93
N VAL A 778 -34.00 21.49 -3.65
CA VAL A 778 -32.67 21.94 -3.22
C VAL A 778 -31.90 22.53 -4.40
N GLU A 779 -31.13 23.59 -4.13
CA GLU A 779 -30.22 24.18 -5.11
C GLU A 779 -28.79 23.68 -4.89
N VAL A 780 -28.07 23.43 -5.99
CA VAL A 780 -26.65 23.11 -6.02
C VAL A 780 -25.92 24.24 -6.74
N ASP A 781 -24.89 24.80 -6.09
CA ASP A 781 -24.01 25.78 -6.71
C ASP A 781 -22.99 25.08 -7.63
N LEU A 782 -23.25 25.16 -8.94
CA LEU A 782 -22.38 24.55 -9.95
C LEU A 782 -21.08 25.34 -10.15
N ALA A 783 -21.05 26.64 -9.81
CA ALA A 783 -19.81 27.42 -9.89
C ALA A 783 -18.76 26.90 -8.91
N ALA A 784 -19.17 26.49 -7.71
CA ALA A 784 -18.28 25.85 -6.73
C ALA A 784 -17.68 24.52 -7.23
N LEU A 785 -18.32 23.87 -8.21
CA LEU A 785 -17.83 22.66 -8.84
C LEU A 785 -16.84 22.90 -10.00
N ALA A 786 -16.68 24.16 -10.41
CA ALA A 786 -15.96 24.57 -11.61
C ALA A 786 -15.03 25.78 -11.38
N LEU A 787 -14.49 25.96 -10.16
CA LEU A 787 -13.76 27.16 -9.74
C LEU A 787 -12.61 27.60 -10.67
N GLY A 788 -11.93 26.65 -11.32
CA GLY A 788 -10.85 26.96 -12.25
C GLY A 788 -11.27 27.12 -13.71
N PHE A 789 -12.50 26.76 -14.08
CA PHE A 789 -12.99 26.81 -15.45
C PHE A 789 -13.36 28.24 -15.86
N LYS A 790 -13.10 28.59 -17.12
CA LYS A 790 -13.30 29.95 -17.63
C LYS A 790 -14.66 30.10 -18.30
N GLU A 791 -15.52 30.95 -17.75
CA GLU A 791 -16.88 31.15 -18.25
C GLU A 791 -17.63 29.81 -18.42
N PRO A 792 -17.74 28.99 -17.35
CA PRO A 792 -18.27 27.64 -17.47
C PRO A 792 -19.76 27.66 -17.84
N ALA A 793 -20.12 26.79 -18.77
CA ALA A 793 -21.48 26.40 -19.09
C ALA A 793 -21.75 25.00 -18.52
N PHE A 794 -23.01 24.78 -18.12
CA PHE A 794 -23.42 23.58 -17.42
C PHE A 794 -24.61 22.91 -18.11
N THR A 795 -24.55 21.59 -18.23
CA THR A 795 -25.72 20.75 -18.52
C THR A 795 -25.88 19.72 -17.41
N VAL A 796 -27.10 19.19 -17.25
CA VAL A 796 -27.43 18.20 -16.23
C VAL A 796 -28.19 17.03 -16.85
N ALA A 797 -27.92 15.83 -16.39
CA ALA A 797 -28.60 14.61 -16.82
C ALA A 797 -28.78 13.64 -15.64
N GLY A 798 -29.85 12.83 -15.65
CA GLY A 798 -30.18 11.90 -14.57
C GLY A 798 -31.28 12.43 -13.65
N GLY A 799 -31.28 11.96 -12.39
CA GLY A 799 -32.31 12.28 -11.39
C GLY A 799 -33.55 11.39 -11.52
N ASP A 800 -33.41 10.08 -11.36
CA ASP A 800 -34.51 9.12 -11.55
C ASP A 800 -35.66 9.33 -10.56
N LYS A 801 -35.33 9.71 -9.31
CA LYS A 801 -36.28 9.98 -8.21
C LYS A 801 -36.70 11.45 -8.13
N GLY A 802 -36.25 12.29 -9.06
CA GLY A 802 -36.55 13.72 -9.08
C GLY A 802 -36.65 14.29 -10.47
N VAL A 803 -36.50 15.61 -10.55
CA VAL A 803 -36.28 16.37 -11.78
C VAL A 803 -35.18 17.39 -11.50
N VAL A 804 -34.10 17.35 -12.28
CA VAL A 804 -33.04 18.34 -12.21
C VAL A 804 -33.18 19.33 -13.38
N SER A 805 -33.00 20.62 -13.08
CA SER A 805 -32.96 21.69 -14.08
C SER A 805 -31.81 22.63 -13.79
N VAL A 806 -31.26 23.27 -14.82
CA VAL A 806 -30.13 24.19 -14.69
C VAL A 806 -30.49 25.59 -15.19
N LYS A 807 -30.11 26.62 -14.43
CA LYS A 807 -30.25 28.03 -14.81
C LYS A 807 -29.00 28.80 -14.39
N GLY A 808 -28.18 29.19 -15.37
CA GLY A 808 -26.88 29.81 -15.10
C GLY A 808 -25.96 28.84 -14.37
N SER A 809 -25.40 29.26 -13.23
CA SER A 809 -24.51 28.44 -12.40
C SER A 809 -25.22 27.66 -11.29
N LYS A 810 -26.54 27.48 -11.37
CA LYS A 810 -27.34 26.77 -10.37
C LYS A 810 -28.07 25.60 -10.98
N ALA A 811 -27.98 24.44 -10.35
CA ALA A 811 -28.91 23.34 -10.58
C ALA A 811 -29.98 23.33 -9.49
N THR A 812 -31.23 23.15 -9.87
CA THR A 812 -32.35 22.94 -8.96
C THR A 812 -32.82 21.50 -9.11
N TYR A 813 -32.75 20.74 -8.03
CA TYR A 813 -33.27 19.38 -7.95
C TYR A 813 -34.59 19.40 -7.17
N ALA A 814 -35.68 18.98 -7.82
CA ALA A 814 -37.00 18.80 -7.22
C ALA A 814 -37.25 17.30 -7.00
N ALA A 815 -37.31 16.88 -5.74
CA ALA A 815 -37.57 15.49 -5.39
C ALA A 815 -39.03 15.12 -5.64
N LYS A 816 -39.29 13.88 -6.06
CA LYS A 816 -40.64 13.30 -6.05
C LYS A 816 -40.99 12.85 -4.63
N THR A 817 -42.05 12.05 -4.48
CA THR A 817 -42.50 11.51 -3.19
C THR A 817 -41.63 10.38 -2.65
N ASP A 818 -40.82 9.75 -3.49
CA ASP A 818 -40.07 8.55 -3.13
C ASP A 818 -38.79 8.88 -2.36
N LYS A 819 -38.55 8.17 -1.26
CA LYS A 819 -37.32 8.26 -0.46
C LYS A 819 -36.16 7.48 -1.10
N GLY A 820 -34.95 7.75 -0.64
CA GLY A 820 -33.73 7.00 -0.96
C GLY A 820 -32.68 7.83 -1.70
N ILE A 821 -31.74 7.13 -2.33
CA ILE A 821 -30.59 7.73 -2.99
C ILE A 821 -30.84 7.90 -4.49
N ASP A 822 -30.46 9.06 -5.01
CA ASP A 822 -30.48 9.40 -6.43
C ASP A 822 -29.16 10.08 -6.83
N TYR A 823 -28.92 10.18 -8.13
CA TYR A 823 -27.75 10.85 -8.69
C TYR A 823 -28.11 11.61 -9.96
N PHE A 824 -27.42 12.71 -10.19
CA PHE A 824 -27.38 13.36 -11.49
C PHE A 824 -25.96 13.76 -11.85
N ASP A 825 -25.66 13.75 -13.14
CA ASP A 825 -24.38 14.18 -13.68
C ASP A 825 -24.47 15.65 -14.09
N VAL A 826 -23.40 16.40 -13.81
CA VAL A 826 -23.17 17.77 -14.23
C VAL A 826 -22.03 17.75 -15.24
N GLU A 827 -22.33 18.08 -16.50
CA GLU A 827 -21.31 18.31 -17.51
C GLU A 827 -20.88 19.79 -17.45
N ILE A 828 -19.59 20.00 -17.25
CA ILE A 828 -18.94 21.32 -17.23
C ILE A 828 -18.21 21.47 -18.56
N LYS A 829 -18.45 22.57 -19.27
CA LYS A 829 -17.69 22.97 -20.45
C LYS A 829 -17.35 24.44 -20.37
N ASP A 830 -16.12 24.80 -20.69
CA ASP A 830 -15.68 26.20 -20.59
C ASP A 830 -15.30 26.81 -21.94
N SER A 831 -15.06 28.12 -21.96
CA SER A 831 -14.80 28.87 -23.19
C SER A 831 -13.44 28.56 -23.83
N GLU A 832 -12.58 27.79 -23.16
CA GLU A 832 -11.28 27.33 -23.65
C GLU A 832 -11.32 25.87 -24.13
N GLY A 833 -12.49 25.21 -24.07
CA GLY A 833 -12.70 23.86 -24.59
C GLY A 833 -12.42 22.74 -23.58
N SER A 834 -12.11 23.06 -22.32
CA SER A 834 -11.98 22.04 -21.27
C SER A 834 -13.36 21.48 -20.91
N THR A 835 -13.42 20.18 -20.64
CA THR A 835 -14.67 19.50 -20.25
C THR A 835 -14.46 18.61 -19.03
N TRP A 836 -15.47 18.52 -18.17
CA TRP A 836 -15.44 17.59 -17.04
C TRP A 836 -16.85 17.23 -16.61
N THR A 837 -17.12 15.93 -16.44
CA THR A 837 -18.38 15.44 -15.88
C THR A 837 -18.20 15.14 -14.40
N ARG A 838 -19.11 15.68 -13.56
CA ARG A 838 -19.13 15.44 -12.12
C ARG A 838 -20.46 14.84 -11.72
N LYS A 839 -20.41 13.77 -10.93
CA LYS A 839 -21.60 13.18 -10.33
C LYS A 839 -21.96 13.93 -9.04
N VAL A 840 -23.25 14.21 -8.85
CA VAL A 840 -23.80 14.78 -7.62
C VAL A 840 -24.79 13.80 -7.02
N GLY A 841 -24.56 13.44 -5.75
CA GLY A 841 -25.46 12.59 -4.98
C GLY A 841 -26.65 13.37 -4.41
N VAL A 842 -27.82 12.73 -4.33
CA VAL A 842 -29.00 13.29 -3.67
C VAL A 842 -29.56 12.26 -2.71
N ALA A 843 -29.65 12.61 -1.42
CA ALA A 843 -30.35 11.79 -0.44
C ALA A 843 -31.74 12.39 -0.15
N ILE A 844 -32.78 11.58 -0.33
CA ILE A 844 -34.17 11.99 -0.18
C ILE A 844 -34.77 11.32 1.07
N PHE A 845 -34.95 12.09 2.15
CA PHE A 845 -35.43 11.57 3.43
C PHE A 845 -36.11 12.64 4.29
N GLU A 846 -36.92 12.22 5.28
CA GLU A 846 -37.57 13.15 6.21
C GLU A 846 -36.54 13.81 7.12
N GLY A 847 -36.73 15.09 7.46
CA GLY A 847 -35.78 15.79 8.32
C GLY A 847 -34.46 16.15 7.62
N ALA A 848 -34.37 15.98 6.29
CA ALA A 848 -33.21 16.39 5.50
C ALA A 848 -32.79 17.85 5.68
N GLU A 849 -33.69 18.74 6.10
CA GLU A 849 -33.39 20.14 6.40
C GLU A 849 -32.55 20.31 7.68
N GLU A 850 -32.69 19.41 8.67
CA GLU A 850 -31.92 19.41 9.92
C GLU A 850 -30.51 18.82 9.74
N ALA A 851 -30.31 18.06 8.65
CA ALA A 851 -29.04 17.44 8.30
C ALA A 851 -28.10 18.34 7.48
N ARG A 852 -28.58 19.51 7.03
CA ARG A 852 -27.87 20.46 6.17
C ARG A 852 -26.85 21.32 6.91
#